data_AF-A0A4S1CE11-F1
#
_entry.id   AF-A0A4S1CE11-F1
#
_cell.length_a   1.000
_cell.length_b   1.000
_cell.length_c   1.000
_cell.angle_alpha   90.00
_cell.angle_beta   90.00
_cell.angle_gamma   90.00
#
_symmetry.space_group_name_H-M   'P 1'
#
loop_
_entity.id
_entity.type
_entity.pdbx_description
1 polymer ?
#
loop_
_entity_poly.entity_id
_entity_poly.type
_entity_poly.pdbx_seq_one_letter_code
_entity_poly.pdbx_strand_id
1 'polypeptide(L)'
;MFLRVFLTCVTLVAFLLVSDLNTQAVAAHPANVSVDISSLVSFLGTLSTDEKDEQVRDWAAYGLKNELGVSTGEEIPIRHPSLNETAPGEVSKGRVFAVSDKEWAVLIPREKRGDKPLIGSLIDKRYAKSNVLPEKISVFTYALPDGASSLDISFEKSLDTAAVFTAEYGYSTASVSNLPELRKFLKNADDVVMVQWGPGALLIGARSYGHDARRAVTVEEIAALYQAYIAPGSPAKIGFSLDLDMDYGAFASDLEEFVRTSPLMRNPGFVGASASDLGTVAQRVRMTRSDAPLVALLRALSASGSDADMRVFSAIYSIQQYHTYQKARYDGNLQGTQAGMMLFYTDLLAKMWAMDYAGSSPKLAIKGFRPMTEILIPKLYWQGYGRAANTRLWFGLKQDAFEVYGNKTLFQPTATRVYAASSNMLTPGKEETAPNYQSKEFLGWWDRHYDAFADYEPAYHRLNQIQKWSCIILMLKVSGLHQLDFLLDLPVRRDIDFEQWSRDVERLQGAVSLPFLDKEKLGRRTECLSLLQSKPHPFLGGYGMISGGITLATQADILAKMKVNGAGPSAASPVVNGLPFPVGGALQKGTMTTGGTPAPAAESVPQTGKPAAEPLPAQPAKPAVVGASAVPLQDKENGAGKGKKQALRLAWEKSPELEAVGLVTALANAQQPSASSGKGEAVFKAIPTIQSVVRVKEWDTYLVKLATVKEMWIYLSINPAQVDDYPAKAAGSFKEADIFCAKLISAAEADRLAQGKVVLGK
;
A
#
# COMPACT_ATOMS: atom_id res chain seq x y z
N MET A 1 12.26 24.63 -35.72
CA MET A 1 10.89 24.08 -35.65
C MET A 1 10.31 24.18 -34.24
N PHE A 2 11.01 23.71 -33.19
CA PHE A 2 10.60 23.86 -31.78
C PHE A 2 10.35 25.30 -31.30
N LEU A 3 11.14 26.29 -31.73
CA LEU A 3 10.97 27.70 -31.30
C LEU A 3 9.72 28.38 -31.91
N ARG A 4 9.28 27.95 -33.10
CA ARG A 4 8.04 28.46 -33.73
C ARG A 4 6.80 27.86 -33.07
N VAL A 5 6.82 26.57 -32.71
CA VAL A 5 5.73 25.93 -31.93
C VAL A 5 5.61 26.59 -30.55
N PHE A 6 6.74 26.89 -29.89
CA PHE A 6 6.73 27.54 -28.57
C PHE A 6 6.17 28.97 -28.62
N LEU A 7 6.55 29.79 -29.62
CA LEU A 7 5.99 31.14 -29.75
C LEU A 7 4.50 31.13 -30.11
N THR A 8 4.02 30.20 -30.94
CA THR A 8 2.58 30.10 -31.26
C THR A 8 1.75 29.68 -30.05
N CYS A 9 2.29 28.85 -29.14
CA CYS A 9 1.63 28.52 -27.87
C CYS A 9 1.58 29.72 -26.91
N VAL A 10 2.63 30.53 -26.80
CA VAL A 10 2.65 31.69 -25.89
C VAL A 10 1.70 32.80 -26.35
N THR A 11 1.55 33.04 -27.66
CA THR A 11 0.60 34.05 -28.16
C THR A 11 -0.86 33.61 -28.07
N LEU A 12 -1.15 32.31 -28.10
CA LEU A 12 -2.50 31.77 -27.92
C LEU A 12 -2.95 31.85 -26.45
N VAL A 13 -2.03 31.66 -25.50
CA VAL A 13 -2.30 31.79 -24.06
C VAL A 13 -2.55 33.25 -23.65
N ALA A 14 -1.90 34.21 -24.29
CA ALA A 14 -2.10 35.64 -24.01
C ALA A 14 -3.47 36.19 -24.48
N PHE A 15 -4.11 35.56 -25.48
CA PHE A 15 -5.44 35.96 -25.97
C PHE A 15 -6.61 35.30 -25.20
N LEU A 16 -6.35 34.27 -24.40
CA LEU A 16 -7.37 33.54 -23.63
C LEU A 16 -7.52 34.00 -22.17
N LEU A 17 -6.69 34.94 -21.70
CA LEU A 17 -6.65 35.36 -20.29
C LEU A 17 -7.56 36.54 -19.93
N VAL A 18 -8.36 37.07 -20.86
CA VAL A 18 -9.38 38.10 -20.57
C VAL A 18 -10.67 37.76 -21.31
N SER A 19 -11.31 36.67 -20.92
CA SER A 19 -12.74 36.48 -21.17
C SER A 19 -13.39 36.45 -19.80
N ASP A 20 -13.99 37.57 -19.41
CA ASP A 20 -14.93 37.59 -18.29
C ASP A 20 -15.90 36.43 -18.48
N LEU A 21 -16.06 35.60 -17.45
CA LEU A 21 -17.11 34.59 -17.36
C LEU A 21 -18.44 35.32 -17.43
N ASN A 22 -18.88 35.57 -18.66
CA ASN A 22 -20.10 36.26 -18.95
C ASN A 22 -21.24 35.41 -18.39
N THR A 23 -22.13 36.03 -17.62
CA THR A 23 -23.30 35.41 -16.98
C THR A 23 -24.35 35.05 -18.04
N GLN A 24 -23.99 34.19 -18.99
CA GLN A 24 -24.97 33.58 -19.87
C GLN A 24 -25.85 32.67 -19.03
N ALA A 25 -27.17 32.85 -19.18
CA ALA A 25 -28.15 31.98 -18.54
C ALA A 25 -27.84 30.52 -18.93
N VAL A 26 -27.71 29.65 -17.92
CA VAL A 26 -27.45 28.23 -18.11
C VAL A 26 -28.57 27.65 -18.98
N ALA A 27 -28.22 27.18 -20.17
CA ALA A 27 -29.17 26.51 -21.06
C ALA A 27 -29.80 25.31 -20.32
N ALA A 28 -31.07 25.00 -20.63
CA ALA A 28 -31.73 23.83 -20.04
C ALA A 28 -30.86 22.58 -20.24
N HIS A 29 -30.71 21.76 -19.20
CA HIS A 29 -29.86 20.57 -19.29
C HIS A 29 -30.34 19.65 -20.42
N PRO A 30 -29.44 19.13 -21.26
CA PRO A 30 -29.79 18.15 -22.26
C PRO A 30 -30.36 16.92 -21.57
N ALA A 31 -31.52 16.43 -22.03
CA ALA A 31 -32.15 15.24 -21.46
C ALA A 31 -31.24 14.01 -21.62
N ASN A 32 -30.62 13.88 -22.79
CA ASN A 32 -29.64 12.85 -23.10
C ASN A 32 -28.47 13.46 -23.89
N VAL A 33 -27.25 13.03 -23.58
CA VAL A 33 -26.03 13.34 -24.32
C VAL A 33 -25.43 12.01 -24.76
N SER A 34 -25.07 11.92 -26.04
CA SER A 34 -24.42 10.75 -26.62
C SER A 34 -23.02 11.16 -27.04
N VAL A 35 -22.00 10.49 -26.50
CA VAL A 35 -20.59 10.73 -26.85
C VAL A 35 -20.12 9.58 -27.73
N ASP A 36 -19.88 9.85 -29.01
CA ASP A 36 -19.33 8.87 -29.94
C ASP A 36 -17.86 8.59 -29.61
N ILE A 37 -17.57 7.34 -29.24
CA ILE A 37 -16.23 6.82 -28.95
C ILE A 37 -15.79 5.75 -29.95
N SER A 38 -16.49 5.61 -31.09
CA SER A 38 -16.23 4.59 -32.12
C SER A 38 -14.76 4.49 -32.53
N SER A 39 -14.11 5.64 -32.73
CA SER A 39 -12.69 5.73 -33.09
C SER A 39 -11.72 5.35 -31.95
N LEU A 40 -12.20 5.32 -30.71
CA LEU A 40 -11.41 5.09 -29.50
C LEU A 40 -11.64 3.70 -28.86
N VAL A 41 -12.60 2.91 -29.35
CA VAL A 41 -12.88 1.56 -28.83
C VAL A 41 -11.64 0.66 -28.86
N SER A 42 -10.85 0.75 -29.94
CA SER A 42 -9.60 -0.02 -30.07
C SER A 42 -8.59 0.34 -28.99
N PHE A 43 -8.42 1.64 -28.72
CA PHE A 43 -7.57 2.15 -27.65
C PHE A 43 -8.08 1.71 -26.27
N LEU A 44 -9.39 1.83 -26.01
CA LEU A 44 -9.99 1.37 -24.76
C LEU A 44 -9.65 -0.10 -24.52
N GLY A 45 -9.68 -0.94 -25.56
CA GLY A 45 -9.29 -2.35 -25.53
C GLY A 45 -7.89 -2.63 -24.98
N THR A 46 -6.95 -1.67 -25.15
CA THR A 46 -5.55 -1.79 -24.70
C THR A 46 -5.34 -1.51 -23.20
N LEU A 47 -6.29 -0.83 -22.55
CA LEU A 47 -6.19 -0.49 -21.14
C LEU A 47 -6.50 -1.69 -20.24
N SER A 48 -5.93 -1.68 -19.03
CA SER A 48 -6.32 -2.63 -17.98
C SER A 48 -7.77 -2.39 -17.57
N THR A 49 -8.42 -3.41 -16.98
CA THR A 49 -9.86 -3.34 -16.75
C THR A 49 -10.26 -2.21 -15.80
N ASP A 50 -9.43 -1.88 -14.82
CA ASP A 50 -9.58 -0.74 -13.91
C ASP A 50 -9.43 0.61 -14.65
N GLU A 51 -8.38 0.78 -15.46
CA GLU A 51 -8.17 2.01 -16.23
C GLU A 51 -9.23 2.20 -17.32
N LYS A 52 -9.83 1.12 -17.84
CA LYS A 52 -10.99 1.18 -18.75
C LYS A 52 -12.17 1.91 -18.11
N ASP A 53 -12.52 1.54 -16.88
CA ASP A 53 -13.67 2.15 -16.18
C ASP A 53 -13.41 3.64 -15.92
N GLU A 54 -12.20 3.99 -15.48
CA GLU A 54 -11.83 5.39 -15.25
C GLU A 54 -11.75 6.19 -16.56
N GLN A 55 -11.25 5.59 -17.65
CA GLN A 55 -11.21 6.22 -18.97
C GLN A 55 -12.60 6.52 -19.51
N VAL A 56 -13.54 5.56 -19.37
CA VAL A 56 -14.94 5.74 -19.75
C VAL A 56 -15.58 6.87 -18.95
N ARG A 57 -15.31 6.93 -17.64
CA ARG A 57 -15.80 8.01 -16.78
C ARG A 57 -15.23 9.37 -17.16
N ASP A 58 -13.95 9.44 -17.53
CA ASP A 58 -13.31 10.67 -18.00
C ASP A 58 -13.88 11.15 -19.33
N TRP A 59 -14.13 10.25 -20.30
CA TRP A 59 -14.80 10.59 -21.54
C TRP A 59 -16.24 11.05 -21.34
N ALA A 60 -16.99 10.40 -20.44
CA ALA A 60 -18.34 10.82 -20.11
C ALA A 60 -18.35 12.23 -19.49
N ALA A 61 -17.42 12.52 -18.57
CA ALA A 61 -17.29 13.86 -17.99
C ALA A 61 -16.87 14.91 -19.02
N TYR A 62 -15.92 14.59 -19.89
CA TYR A 62 -15.45 15.48 -20.94
C TYR A 62 -16.56 15.81 -21.95
N GLY A 63 -17.28 14.79 -22.44
CA GLY A 63 -18.41 14.97 -23.35
C GLY A 63 -19.54 15.77 -22.72
N LEU A 64 -19.86 15.52 -21.44
CA LEU A 64 -20.85 16.30 -20.72
C LEU A 64 -20.42 17.76 -20.53
N LYS A 65 -19.15 18.03 -20.20
CA LYS A 65 -18.64 19.41 -20.10
C LYS A 65 -18.78 20.16 -21.41
N ASN A 66 -18.42 19.52 -22.53
CA ASN A 66 -18.56 20.11 -23.86
C ASN A 66 -20.03 20.47 -24.16
N GLU A 67 -20.96 19.56 -23.89
CA GLU A 67 -22.39 19.81 -24.11
C GLU A 67 -22.96 20.92 -23.21
N LEU A 68 -22.46 21.03 -21.98
CA LEU A 68 -22.85 22.07 -21.03
C LEU A 68 -22.10 23.41 -21.26
N GLY A 69 -21.22 23.50 -22.26
CA GLY A 69 -20.40 24.69 -22.51
C GLY A 69 -19.38 25.00 -21.41
N VAL A 70 -19.00 23.99 -20.61
CA VAL A 70 -18.02 24.11 -19.53
C VAL A 70 -16.62 23.92 -20.10
N SER A 71 -15.70 24.84 -19.80
CA SER A 71 -14.30 24.72 -20.20
C SER A 71 -13.68 23.44 -19.65
N THR A 72 -13.02 22.67 -20.52
CA THR A 72 -12.27 21.47 -20.15
C THR A 72 -10.85 21.79 -19.69
N GLY A 73 -10.41 23.06 -19.77
CA GLY A 73 -9.08 23.50 -19.34
C GLY A 73 -7.93 22.65 -19.89
N GLU A 74 -6.98 22.31 -19.02
CA GLU A 74 -5.81 21.45 -19.29
C GLU A 74 -6.09 19.95 -19.03
N GLU A 75 -7.36 19.54 -18.93
CA GLU A 75 -7.69 18.12 -18.70
C GLU A 75 -7.30 17.28 -19.91
N ILE A 76 -6.51 16.23 -19.66
CA ILE A 76 -6.13 15.26 -20.69
C ILE A 76 -7.22 14.19 -20.76
N PRO A 77 -7.96 14.07 -21.88
CA PRO A 77 -9.09 13.14 -21.98
C PRO A 77 -8.65 11.68 -22.19
N ILE A 78 -7.35 11.38 -22.08
CA ILE A 78 -6.78 10.07 -22.38
C ILE A 78 -5.84 9.64 -21.25
N ARG A 79 -6.09 8.44 -20.72
CA ARG A 79 -5.25 7.72 -19.77
C ARG A 79 -4.27 6.84 -20.51
N HIS A 80 -3.02 7.23 -20.53
CA HIS A 80 -1.97 6.43 -21.13
C HIS A 80 -0.88 6.15 -20.07
N PRO A 81 -0.32 4.93 -19.99
CA PRO A 81 0.72 4.62 -19.00
C PRO A 81 1.90 5.61 -19.00
N SER A 82 2.29 6.12 -20.17
CA SER A 82 3.35 7.13 -20.30
C SER A 82 2.96 8.53 -19.78
N LEU A 83 1.69 8.79 -19.50
CA LEU A 83 1.16 10.04 -18.95
C LEU A 83 0.81 9.94 -17.47
N ASN A 84 0.92 8.76 -16.85
CA ASN A 84 0.55 8.54 -15.46
C ASN A 84 1.29 9.48 -14.48
N GLU A 85 2.48 9.97 -14.84
CA GLU A 85 3.25 10.90 -14.01
C GLU A 85 2.86 12.36 -14.20
N THR A 86 2.37 12.74 -15.39
CA THR A 86 2.05 14.14 -15.72
C THR A 86 0.57 14.44 -15.56
N ALA A 87 -0.29 13.47 -15.82
CA ALA A 87 -1.74 13.57 -15.73
C ALA A 87 -2.32 12.21 -15.29
N PRO A 88 -2.16 11.83 -14.00
CA PRO A 88 -2.64 10.54 -13.48
C PRO A 88 -4.16 10.35 -13.58
N GLY A 89 -4.90 11.42 -13.86
CA GLY A 89 -6.36 11.45 -13.82
C GLY A 89 -6.90 11.30 -12.39
N GLU A 90 -8.18 11.59 -12.21
CA GLU A 90 -8.87 11.30 -10.97
C GLU A 90 -9.31 9.84 -10.95
N VAL A 91 -9.05 9.11 -9.88
CA VAL A 91 -9.67 7.79 -9.64
C VAL A 91 -10.73 7.98 -8.56
N SER A 92 -11.99 7.71 -8.90
CA SER A 92 -13.14 7.85 -8.00
C SER A 92 -14.39 7.28 -8.64
N LYS A 93 -15.37 6.86 -7.86
CA LYS A 93 -16.62 6.23 -8.37
C LYS A 93 -17.51 7.14 -9.23
N GLY A 94 -17.20 8.44 -9.35
CA GLY A 94 -17.95 9.41 -10.14
C GLY A 94 -17.09 10.64 -10.50
N ARG A 95 -17.69 11.70 -11.02
CA ARG A 95 -17.02 12.98 -11.26
C ARG A 95 -17.88 14.11 -10.74
N VAL A 96 -17.23 15.19 -10.31
CA VAL A 96 -17.89 16.42 -9.89
C VAL A 96 -17.16 17.63 -10.45
N PHE A 97 -17.88 18.54 -11.08
CA PHE A 97 -17.31 19.76 -11.64
C PHE A 97 -18.32 20.91 -11.59
N ALA A 98 -17.81 22.15 -11.60
CA ALA A 98 -18.69 23.32 -11.68
C ALA A 98 -19.20 23.49 -13.11
N VAL A 99 -20.50 23.72 -13.22
CA VAL A 99 -21.15 24.21 -14.45
C VAL A 99 -21.15 25.74 -14.43
N SER A 100 -21.39 26.32 -13.25
CA SER A 100 -21.26 27.74 -12.94
C SER A 100 -20.86 27.93 -11.47
N ASP A 101 -20.74 29.17 -11.02
CA ASP A 101 -20.51 29.47 -9.59
C ASP A 101 -21.66 29.00 -8.68
N LYS A 102 -22.86 28.86 -9.25
CA LYS A 102 -24.09 28.50 -8.53
C LYS A 102 -24.53 27.05 -8.77
N GLU A 103 -23.88 26.33 -9.68
CA GLU A 103 -24.30 24.98 -10.06
C GLU A 103 -23.11 24.05 -10.28
N TRP A 104 -23.17 22.88 -9.64
CA TRP A 104 -22.25 21.78 -9.93
C TRP A 104 -22.97 20.63 -10.63
N ALA A 105 -22.25 19.92 -11.49
CA ALA A 105 -22.68 18.64 -12.06
C ALA A 105 -22.01 17.49 -11.30
N VAL A 106 -22.79 16.47 -10.98
CA VAL A 106 -22.34 15.18 -10.44
C VAL A 106 -22.64 14.10 -11.46
N LEU A 107 -21.62 13.39 -11.91
CA LEU A 107 -21.72 12.32 -12.89
C LEU A 107 -21.39 10.98 -12.22
N ILE A 108 -22.32 10.03 -12.29
CA ILE A 108 -22.17 8.69 -11.69
C ILE A 108 -22.55 7.57 -12.68
N PRO A 109 -22.06 6.34 -12.49
CA PRO A 109 -22.52 5.22 -13.30
C PRO A 109 -24.03 4.98 -13.16
N ARG A 110 -24.69 4.55 -14.24
CA ARG A 110 -26.14 4.33 -14.27
C ARG A 110 -26.61 3.26 -13.28
N GLU A 111 -25.79 2.24 -13.01
CA GLU A 111 -26.05 1.22 -11.99
C GLU A 111 -25.94 1.75 -10.55
N LYS A 112 -25.35 2.95 -10.36
CA LYS A 112 -25.32 3.67 -9.08
C LYS A 112 -26.37 4.76 -8.99
N ARG A 113 -27.34 4.78 -9.92
CA ARG A 113 -28.48 5.71 -9.88
C ARG A 113 -29.19 5.62 -8.53
N GLY A 114 -29.29 6.75 -7.83
CA GLY A 114 -29.93 6.82 -6.52
C GLY A 114 -29.02 6.51 -5.33
N ASP A 115 -27.72 6.23 -5.54
CA ASP A 115 -26.72 6.12 -4.46
C ASP A 115 -26.45 7.50 -3.84
N LYS A 116 -27.29 7.89 -2.88
CA LYS A 116 -27.24 9.21 -2.22
C LYS A 116 -25.93 9.42 -1.44
N PRO A 117 -25.41 8.45 -0.67
CA PRO A 117 -24.11 8.59 -0.01
C PRO A 117 -22.96 8.85 -1.00
N LEU A 118 -22.94 8.17 -2.15
CA LEU A 118 -21.93 8.42 -3.19
C LEU A 118 -22.01 9.85 -3.73
N ILE A 119 -23.23 10.33 -4.06
CA ILE A 119 -23.44 11.72 -4.52
C ILE A 119 -22.89 12.69 -3.46
N GLY A 120 -23.25 12.49 -2.19
CA GLY A 120 -22.76 13.27 -1.06
C GLY A 120 -21.24 13.30 -0.97
N SER A 121 -20.58 12.13 -1.04
CA SER A 121 -19.11 12.05 -0.94
C SER A 121 -18.37 12.76 -2.08
N LEU A 122 -18.94 12.75 -3.30
CA LEU A 122 -18.37 13.47 -4.44
C LEU A 122 -18.45 14.98 -4.20
N ILE A 123 -19.58 15.46 -3.67
CA ILE A 123 -19.75 16.88 -3.32
C ILE A 123 -18.81 17.28 -2.20
N ASP A 124 -18.65 16.46 -1.15
CA ASP A 124 -17.73 16.71 -0.05
C ASP A 124 -16.28 16.85 -0.56
N LYS A 125 -15.87 16.03 -1.54
CA LYS A 125 -14.55 16.12 -2.18
C LYS A 125 -14.29 17.48 -2.81
N ARG A 126 -15.27 18.03 -3.55
CA ARG A 126 -15.14 19.36 -4.16
C ARG A 126 -15.27 20.46 -3.11
N TYR A 127 -16.20 20.33 -2.18
CA TYR A 127 -16.41 21.28 -1.10
C TYR A 127 -15.17 21.45 -0.23
N ALA A 128 -14.46 20.36 0.06
CA ALA A 128 -13.22 20.40 0.83
C ALA A 128 -12.11 21.22 0.17
N LYS A 129 -12.13 21.39 -1.16
CA LYS A 129 -11.15 22.19 -1.91
C LYS A 129 -11.56 23.66 -2.04
N SER A 130 -12.86 23.94 -2.17
CA SER A 130 -13.35 25.29 -2.45
C SER A 130 -13.86 26.04 -1.21
N ASN A 131 -14.33 25.33 -0.17
CA ASN A 131 -15.17 25.87 0.91
C ASN A 131 -16.38 26.69 0.41
N VAL A 132 -16.79 26.48 -0.83
CA VAL A 132 -17.95 27.11 -1.47
C VAL A 132 -18.88 26.00 -1.91
N LEU A 133 -20.15 26.13 -1.55
CA LEU A 133 -21.21 25.25 -2.02
C LEU A 133 -21.99 25.96 -3.14
N PRO A 134 -22.40 25.25 -4.20
CA PRO A 134 -23.28 25.81 -5.20
C PRO A 134 -24.69 25.98 -4.60
N GLU A 135 -25.57 26.71 -5.27
CA GLU A 135 -27.00 26.73 -4.92
C GLU A 135 -27.67 25.42 -5.38
N LYS A 136 -27.20 24.86 -6.50
CA LYS A 136 -27.82 23.74 -7.20
C LYS A 136 -26.81 22.64 -7.56
N ILE A 137 -27.30 21.41 -7.57
CA ILE A 137 -26.53 20.23 -7.98
C ILE A 137 -27.33 19.46 -9.02
N SER A 138 -26.78 19.32 -10.22
CA SER A 138 -27.39 18.53 -11.29
C SER A 138 -26.73 17.16 -11.39
N VAL A 139 -27.56 16.12 -11.25
CA VAL A 139 -27.12 14.74 -11.24
C VAL A 139 -27.31 14.14 -12.62
N PHE A 140 -26.25 13.55 -13.16
CA PHE A 140 -26.22 12.85 -14.43
C PHE A 140 -25.78 11.41 -14.19
N THR A 141 -26.33 10.48 -14.97
CA THR A 141 -25.86 9.10 -15.04
C THR A 141 -25.19 8.83 -16.37
N TYR A 142 -24.24 7.89 -16.42
CA TYR A 142 -23.68 7.41 -17.68
C TYR A 142 -23.68 5.89 -17.77
N ALA A 143 -23.72 5.36 -18.99
CA ALA A 143 -23.51 3.95 -19.28
C ALA A 143 -22.73 3.78 -20.59
N LEU A 144 -21.88 2.76 -20.64
CA LEU A 144 -21.33 2.22 -21.88
C LEU A 144 -21.94 0.82 -22.07
N PRO A 145 -22.95 0.65 -22.94
CA PRO A 145 -23.48 -0.68 -23.22
C PRO A 145 -22.39 -1.60 -23.80
N ASP A 146 -22.47 -2.90 -23.53
CA ASP A 146 -21.46 -3.86 -23.98
C ASP A 146 -21.32 -3.82 -25.52
N GLY A 147 -20.09 -3.62 -25.98
CA GLY A 147 -19.78 -3.53 -27.42
C GLY A 147 -20.27 -2.23 -28.09
N ALA A 148 -20.82 -1.27 -27.35
CA ALA A 148 -21.26 0.00 -27.90
C ALA A 148 -20.08 0.88 -28.30
N SER A 149 -20.31 1.69 -29.34
CA SER A 149 -19.41 2.74 -29.79
C SER A 149 -19.80 4.12 -29.27
N SER A 150 -20.77 4.21 -28.36
CA SER A 150 -21.24 5.48 -27.81
C SER A 150 -21.52 5.37 -26.32
N LEU A 151 -21.18 6.43 -25.59
CA LEU A 151 -21.52 6.62 -24.18
C LEU A 151 -22.84 7.38 -24.07
N ASP A 152 -23.79 6.80 -23.37
CA ASP A 152 -25.06 7.45 -23.07
C ASP A 152 -24.97 8.14 -21.72
N ILE A 153 -25.25 9.45 -21.69
CA ILE A 153 -25.32 10.25 -20.49
C ILE A 153 -26.75 10.79 -20.38
N SER A 154 -27.37 10.62 -19.21
CA SER A 154 -28.76 11.03 -18.99
C SER A 154 -28.84 11.98 -17.81
N PHE A 155 -29.57 13.10 -17.98
CA PHE A 155 -29.91 13.97 -16.88
C PHE A 155 -30.95 13.30 -15.98
N GLU A 156 -30.67 13.23 -14.68
CA GLU A 156 -31.56 12.57 -13.73
C GLU A 156 -32.48 13.57 -13.03
N LYS A 157 -31.86 14.55 -12.39
CA LYS A 157 -32.55 15.54 -11.56
C LYS A 157 -31.60 16.67 -11.18
N SER A 158 -32.21 17.78 -10.78
CA SER A 158 -31.52 18.83 -10.04
C SER A 158 -31.94 18.79 -8.58
N LEU A 159 -31.00 19.10 -7.70
CA LEU A 159 -31.15 19.14 -6.26
C LEU A 159 -30.76 20.54 -5.78
N ASP A 160 -31.47 21.03 -4.77
CA ASP A 160 -30.93 22.08 -3.91
C ASP A 160 -29.73 21.48 -3.15
N THR A 161 -28.61 22.19 -3.11
CA THR A 161 -27.42 21.75 -2.38
C THR A 161 -27.73 21.43 -0.93
N ALA A 162 -28.62 22.18 -0.27
CA ALA A 162 -29.03 21.94 1.10
C ALA A 162 -29.59 20.51 1.29
N ALA A 163 -30.26 19.96 0.29
CA ALA A 163 -30.82 18.60 0.34
C ALA A 163 -29.72 17.52 0.48
N VAL A 164 -28.53 17.77 -0.07
CA VAL A 164 -27.41 16.82 0.01
C VAL A 164 -26.69 16.86 1.37
N PHE A 165 -26.93 17.88 2.18
CA PHE A 165 -26.45 17.99 3.56
C PHE A 165 -27.54 17.60 4.56
N THR A 166 -28.26 16.52 4.27
CA THR A 166 -29.28 15.93 5.14
C THR A 166 -29.00 14.46 5.43
N ALA A 167 -29.69 13.91 6.43
CA ALA A 167 -29.61 12.49 6.79
C ALA A 167 -30.00 11.55 5.63
N GLU A 168 -30.83 12.02 4.69
CA GLU A 168 -31.21 11.27 3.49
C GLU A 168 -30.00 10.96 2.59
N TYR A 169 -29.01 11.85 2.55
CA TYR A 169 -27.72 11.67 1.88
C TYR A 169 -26.62 11.21 2.84
N GLY A 170 -27.02 10.66 3.99
CA GLY A 170 -26.11 10.20 5.03
C GLY A 170 -25.40 11.31 5.80
N TYR A 171 -25.69 12.59 5.57
CA TYR A 171 -25.02 13.68 6.27
C TYR A 171 -25.65 13.96 7.62
N SER A 172 -24.83 14.19 8.64
CA SER A 172 -25.26 14.66 9.94
C SER A 172 -24.26 15.64 10.53
N THR A 173 -24.75 16.53 11.40
CA THR A 173 -23.93 17.43 12.20
C THR A 173 -24.21 17.25 13.67
N ALA A 174 -23.19 17.49 14.50
CA ALA A 174 -23.33 17.52 15.95
C ALA A 174 -22.43 18.60 16.55
N SER A 175 -22.94 19.29 17.57
CA SER A 175 -22.11 20.07 18.48
C SER A 175 -21.60 19.12 19.57
N VAL A 176 -20.28 19.03 19.74
CA VAL A 176 -19.60 18.14 20.67
C VAL A 176 -18.77 18.96 21.64
N SER A 177 -19.19 18.93 22.91
CA SER A 177 -18.56 19.59 24.05
C SER A 177 -18.22 18.62 25.18
N ASN A 178 -18.73 17.38 25.12
CA ASN A 178 -18.58 16.36 26.14
C ASN A 178 -18.65 14.94 25.57
N LEU A 179 -18.32 13.97 26.43
CA LEU A 179 -18.27 12.55 26.08
C LEU A 179 -19.62 11.96 25.60
N PRO A 180 -20.78 12.20 26.27
CA PRO A 180 -22.08 11.77 25.76
C PRO A 180 -22.41 12.25 24.35
N GLU A 181 -22.11 13.50 24.02
CA GLU A 181 -22.32 14.08 22.69
C GLU A 181 -21.44 13.42 21.64
N LEU A 182 -20.16 13.20 21.94
CA LEU A 182 -19.25 12.49 21.04
C LEU A 182 -19.73 11.05 20.80
N ARG A 183 -20.15 10.33 21.85
CA ARG A 183 -20.71 8.97 21.73
C ARG A 183 -21.96 8.95 20.85
N LYS A 184 -22.85 9.94 21.00
CA LYS A 184 -24.07 10.06 20.20
C LYS A 184 -23.73 10.31 18.73
N PHE A 185 -22.77 11.19 18.46
CA PHE A 185 -22.32 11.51 17.11
C PHE A 185 -21.75 10.27 16.39
N LEU A 186 -20.80 9.56 17.02
CA LEU A 186 -20.13 8.41 16.40
C LEU A 186 -21.05 7.21 16.11
N LYS A 187 -22.24 7.13 16.71
CA LYS A 187 -23.22 6.09 16.36
C LYS A 187 -23.75 6.21 14.93
N ASN A 188 -23.70 7.42 14.36
CA ASN A 188 -24.26 7.74 13.05
C ASN A 188 -23.22 8.31 12.08
N ALA A 189 -21.94 8.25 12.43
CA ALA A 189 -20.85 8.84 11.66
C ALA A 189 -19.85 7.76 11.27
N ASP A 190 -19.79 7.47 9.96
CA ASP A 190 -18.78 6.59 9.39
C ASP A 190 -17.54 7.39 8.95
N ASP A 191 -17.75 8.64 8.50
CA ASP A 191 -16.71 9.47 7.93
C ASP A 191 -16.83 10.95 8.29
N VAL A 192 -15.85 11.51 9.00
CA VAL A 192 -15.80 12.95 9.29
C VAL A 192 -15.42 13.72 8.03
N VAL A 193 -16.24 14.71 7.65
CA VAL A 193 -16.03 15.55 6.46
C VAL A 193 -15.85 17.03 6.81
N MET A 194 -16.20 17.43 8.03
CA MET A 194 -16.05 18.79 8.51
C MET A 194 -15.80 18.81 10.02
N VAL A 195 -14.91 19.71 10.46
CA VAL A 195 -14.83 20.16 11.86
C VAL A 195 -14.76 21.68 11.88
N GLN A 196 -15.53 22.32 12.74
CA GLN A 196 -15.41 23.73 13.05
C GLN A 196 -15.32 23.91 14.57
N TRP A 197 -14.35 24.69 15.04
CA TRP A 197 -14.16 24.92 16.47
C TRP A 197 -14.64 26.32 16.88
N GLY A 198 -15.38 26.38 17.98
CA GLY A 198 -15.84 27.62 18.59
C GLY A 198 -15.58 27.66 20.10
N PRO A 199 -16.13 28.67 20.81
CA PRO A 199 -16.09 28.73 22.26
C PRO A 199 -16.78 27.49 22.87
N GLY A 200 -16.00 26.60 23.48
CA GLY A 200 -16.51 25.49 24.30
C GLY A 200 -17.02 24.24 23.57
N ALA A 201 -17.13 24.25 22.23
CA ALA A 201 -17.61 23.07 21.48
C ALA A 201 -16.99 22.96 20.07
N LEU A 202 -17.02 21.75 19.53
CA LEU A 202 -16.73 21.43 18.13
C LEU A 202 -18.03 21.17 17.38
N LEU A 203 -18.28 21.89 16.28
CA LEU A 203 -19.28 21.51 15.31
C LEU A 203 -18.66 20.51 14.32
N ILE A 204 -19.10 19.26 14.36
CA ILE A 204 -18.57 18.18 13.53
C ILE A 204 -19.63 17.77 12.51
N GLY A 205 -19.23 17.64 11.24
CA GLY A 205 -20.05 17.09 10.17
C GLY A 205 -19.49 15.75 9.68
N ALA A 206 -20.36 14.78 9.46
CA ALA A 206 -20.00 13.45 8.99
C ALA A 206 -21.00 12.85 8.00
N ARG A 207 -20.53 11.85 7.25
CA ARG A 207 -21.32 10.97 6.40
C ARG A 207 -21.50 9.59 7.02
N SER A 208 -22.65 8.99 6.75
CA SER A 208 -22.96 7.57 6.95
C SER A 208 -23.16 6.91 5.60
N TYR A 209 -22.62 5.70 5.45
CA TYR A 209 -22.63 4.91 4.22
C TYR A 209 -23.31 3.54 4.42
N GLY A 210 -24.21 3.43 5.40
CA GLY A 210 -25.02 2.22 5.60
C GLY A 210 -24.56 1.27 6.70
N HIS A 211 -24.01 1.79 7.80
CA HIS A 211 -23.74 1.04 9.04
C HIS A 211 -22.86 -0.21 8.91
N ASP A 212 -21.83 -0.20 8.05
CA ASP A 212 -20.72 -1.12 8.28
C ASP A 212 -19.95 -0.63 9.51
N ALA A 213 -20.29 -1.17 10.67
CA ALA A 213 -19.69 -0.82 11.97
C ALA A 213 -18.16 -0.94 11.99
N ARG A 214 -17.55 -1.61 10.99
CA ARG A 214 -16.09 -1.72 10.84
C ARG A 214 -15.44 -0.45 10.29
N ARG A 215 -16.20 0.46 9.68
CA ARG A 215 -15.69 1.73 9.13
C ARG A 215 -15.49 2.81 10.20
N ALA A 216 -16.39 2.85 11.19
CA ALA A 216 -16.40 3.87 12.21
C ALA A 216 -15.29 3.65 13.26
N VAL A 217 -14.69 4.74 13.73
CA VAL A 217 -13.82 4.74 14.92
C VAL A 217 -14.65 4.77 16.20
N THR A 218 -14.13 4.15 17.24
CA THR A 218 -14.71 4.17 18.59
C THR A 218 -14.22 5.40 19.37
N VAL A 219 -14.95 5.74 20.43
CA VAL A 219 -14.51 6.79 21.36
C VAL A 219 -13.20 6.41 22.06
N GLU A 220 -13.00 5.12 22.36
CA GLU A 220 -11.77 4.64 22.98
C GLU A 220 -10.56 4.82 22.05
N GLU A 221 -10.70 4.55 20.75
CA GLU A 221 -9.65 4.82 19.76
C GLU A 221 -9.31 6.31 19.68
N ILE A 222 -10.32 7.19 19.66
CA ILE A 222 -10.09 8.64 19.64
C ILE A 222 -9.42 9.09 20.95
N ALA A 223 -9.81 8.55 22.10
CA ALA A 223 -9.17 8.85 23.39
C ALA A 223 -7.71 8.36 23.43
N ALA A 224 -7.43 7.18 22.88
CA ALA A 224 -6.07 6.65 22.78
C ALA A 224 -5.17 7.60 21.96
N LEU A 225 -5.69 8.09 20.83
CA LEU A 225 -5.01 9.10 20.00
C LEU A 225 -4.86 10.42 20.75
N TYR A 226 -5.90 10.91 21.42
CA TYR A 226 -5.86 12.17 22.16
C TYR A 226 -4.79 12.15 23.25
N GLN A 227 -4.81 11.11 24.09
CA GLN A 227 -3.83 10.88 25.14
C GLN A 227 -2.41 10.76 24.56
N ALA A 228 -2.25 10.13 23.38
CA ALA A 228 -0.97 10.05 22.69
C ALA A 228 -0.41 11.44 22.33
N TYR A 229 -1.25 12.34 21.79
CA TYR A 229 -0.83 13.69 21.38
C TYR A 229 -0.63 14.65 22.55
N ILE A 230 -1.40 14.53 23.63
CA ILE A 230 -1.41 15.51 24.73
C ILE A 230 -0.47 15.11 25.88
N ALA A 231 -0.03 13.84 25.94
CA ALA A 231 0.90 13.39 26.97
C ALA A 231 2.17 14.26 27.06
N PRO A 232 2.63 14.62 28.28
CA PRO A 232 3.91 15.30 28.47
C PRO A 232 5.04 14.51 27.83
N GLY A 233 5.88 15.18 27.02
CA GLY A 233 6.97 14.52 26.31
C GLY A 233 6.50 13.63 25.14
N SER A 234 5.25 13.78 24.67
CA SER A 234 4.77 13.12 23.45
C SER A 234 5.81 13.23 22.34
N PRO A 235 6.16 12.13 21.67
CA PRO A 235 7.10 12.17 20.56
C PRO A 235 6.56 13.10 19.47
N ALA A 236 7.47 13.68 18.69
CA ALA A 236 7.11 14.49 17.53
C ALA A 236 6.37 13.69 16.44
N LYS A 237 6.48 12.36 16.49
CA LYS A 237 5.86 11.41 15.56
C LYS A 237 5.04 10.41 16.35
N ILE A 238 3.78 10.25 15.97
CA ILE A 238 2.86 9.24 16.51
C ILE A 238 2.48 8.32 15.36
N GLY A 239 2.37 7.02 15.64
CA GLY A 239 2.09 6.04 14.61
C GLY A 239 2.58 4.64 14.95
N PHE A 240 2.91 3.91 13.90
CA PHE A 240 3.28 2.50 13.96
C PHE A 240 4.32 2.16 12.90
N SER A 241 5.15 1.14 13.12
CA SER A 241 6.02 0.56 12.09
C SER A 241 6.30 -0.90 12.39
N LEU A 242 6.37 -1.72 11.33
CA LEU A 242 7.02 -3.04 11.37
C LEU A 242 8.48 -2.85 10.94
N ASP A 243 9.33 -2.62 11.92
CA ASP A 243 10.76 -2.41 11.74
C ASP A 243 11.49 -3.76 11.68
N LEU A 244 12.61 -3.80 10.96
CA LEU A 244 13.49 -4.96 10.97
C LEU A 244 14.34 -4.95 12.25
N ASP A 245 14.58 -6.12 12.80
CA ASP A 245 15.50 -6.34 13.91
C ASP A 245 16.17 -7.69 13.76
N MET A 246 17.19 -7.96 14.57
CA MET A 246 18.00 -9.17 14.46
C MET A 246 18.23 -9.83 15.82
N ASP A 247 18.30 -11.16 15.85
CA ASP A 247 18.88 -11.86 17.01
C ASP A 247 20.40 -11.71 16.95
N TYR A 248 20.90 -10.62 17.53
CA TYR A 248 22.32 -10.28 17.53
C TYR A 248 23.21 -11.35 18.17
N GLY A 249 22.68 -12.12 19.14
CA GLY A 249 23.42 -13.17 19.82
C GLY A 249 23.58 -14.41 18.94
N ALA A 250 22.47 -14.87 18.36
CA ALA A 250 22.46 -16.00 17.44
C ALA A 250 23.24 -15.69 16.15
N PHE A 251 23.01 -14.52 15.54
CA PHE A 251 23.75 -14.06 14.37
C PHE A 251 25.26 -14.04 14.59
N ALA A 252 25.73 -13.45 15.70
CA ALA A 252 27.16 -13.37 15.99
C ALA A 252 27.79 -14.77 16.15
N SER A 253 27.06 -15.71 16.74
CA SER A 253 27.53 -17.08 16.94
C SER A 253 27.69 -17.82 15.60
N ASP A 254 26.72 -17.67 14.70
CA ASP A 254 26.79 -18.28 13.37
C ASP A 254 27.83 -17.60 12.47
N LEU A 255 28.05 -16.29 12.63
CA LEU A 255 29.13 -15.60 11.93
C LEU A 255 30.51 -16.06 12.43
N GLU A 256 30.71 -16.22 13.74
CA GLU A 256 31.94 -16.80 14.32
C GLU A 256 32.19 -18.22 13.78
N GLU A 257 31.13 -19.03 13.70
CA GLU A 257 31.20 -20.39 13.14
C GLU A 257 31.54 -20.39 11.64
N PHE A 258 30.93 -19.49 10.87
CA PHE A 258 31.25 -19.29 9.46
C PHE A 258 32.73 -18.91 9.27
N VAL A 259 33.24 -17.97 10.06
CA VAL A 259 34.67 -17.56 10.02
C VAL A 259 35.60 -18.74 10.30
N ARG A 260 35.25 -19.59 11.27
CA ARG A 260 36.06 -20.74 11.68
C ARG A 260 36.09 -21.86 10.64
N THR A 261 34.97 -22.10 9.97
CA THR A 261 34.76 -23.34 9.19
C THR A 261 34.72 -23.13 7.68
N SER A 262 34.41 -21.92 7.21
CA SER A 262 34.16 -21.67 5.80
C SER A 262 35.45 -21.70 4.96
N PRO A 263 35.49 -22.48 3.87
CA PRO A 263 36.63 -22.46 2.94
C PRO A 263 36.76 -21.12 2.22
N LEU A 264 35.71 -20.29 2.18
CA LEU A 264 35.76 -18.95 1.58
C LEU A 264 36.76 -18.04 2.29
N MET A 265 37.01 -18.25 3.59
CA MET A 265 37.98 -17.48 4.38
C MET A 265 39.43 -17.76 4.00
N ARG A 266 39.70 -18.86 3.28
CA ARG A 266 41.03 -19.23 2.79
C ARG A 266 41.23 -18.91 1.32
N ASN A 267 40.25 -18.29 0.67
CA ASN A 267 40.33 -17.94 -0.74
C ASN A 267 41.28 -16.74 -0.92
N PRO A 268 42.34 -16.85 -1.74
CA PRO A 268 43.27 -15.74 -1.94
C PRO A 268 42.64 -14.50 -2.59
N GLY A 269 41.48 -14.62 -3.23
CA GLY A 269 40.72 -13.50 -3.79
C GLY A 269 39.87 -12.73 -2.78
N PHE A 270 39.76 -13.22 -1.54
CA PHE A 270 39.09 -12.51 -0.44
C PHE A 270 40.02 -11.41 0.08
N VAL A 271 39.76 -10.15 -0.31
CA VAL A 271 40.66 -9.02 -0.07
C VAL A 271 39.97 -7.83 0.59
N GLY A 272 38.63 -7.78 0.54
CA GLY A 272 37.84 -6.70 1.13
C GLY A 272 37.79 -6.73 2.65
N ALA A 273 38.16 -7.84 3.29
CA ALA A 273 38.29 -8.00 4.74
C ALA A 273 39.19 -9.21 5.10
N SER A 274 39.44 -9.44 6.38
CA SER A 274 40.09 -10.65 6.91
C SER A 274 39.17 -11.47 7.81
N ALA A 275 39.50 -12.74 8.03
CA ALA A 275 38.80 -13.59 9.01
C ALA A 275 38.77 -12.96 10.42
N SER A 276 39.85 -12.26 10.81
CA SER A 276 39.93 -11.54 12.09
C SER A 276 38.95 -10.36 12.14
N ASP A 277 38.76 -9.65 11.01
CA ASP A 277 37.80 -8.55 10.94
C ASP A 277 36.37 -9.05 11.11
N LEU A 278 36.01 -10.16 10.46
CA LEU A 278 34.68 -10.77 10.60
C LEU A 278 34.43 -11.25 12.04
N GLY A 279 35.42 -11.88 12.68
CA GLY A 279 35.33 -12.26 14.09
C GLY A 279 35.15 -11.04 15.02
N THR A 280 35.84 -9.93 14.73
CA THR A 280 35.68 -8.67 15.44
C THR A 280 34.29 -8.07 15.23
N VAL A 281 33.76 -8.13 14.01
CA VAL A 281 32.40 -7.69 13.68
C VAL A 281 31.37 -8.51 14.45
N ALA A 282 31.49 -9.84 14.48
CA ALA A 282 30.59 -10.70 15.25
C ALA A 282 30.54 -10.31 16.74
N GLN A 283 31.71 -10.14 17.36
CA GLN A 283 31.80 -9.70 18.75
C GLN A 283 31.17 -8.33 18.97
N ARG A 284 31.44 -7.36 18.08
CA ARG A 284 30.84 -6.01 18.18
C ARG A 284 29.33 -6.06 18.05
N VAL A 285 28.80 -6.77 17.05
CA VAL A 285 27.35 -6.94 16.83
C VAL A 285 26.69 -7.53 18.08
N ARG A 286 27.30 -8.56 18.69
CA ARG A 286 26.82 -9.16 19.95
C ARG A 286 26.79 -8.15 21.11
N MET A 287 27.88 -7.41 21.30
CA MET A 287 28.06 -6.50 22.44
C MET A 287 27.23 -5.22 22.32
N THR A 288 27.16 -4.62 21.13
CA THR A 288 26.45 -3.35 20.91
C THR A 288 24.97 -3.54 20.60
N ARG A 289 24.54 -4.76 20.25
CA ARG A 289 23.19 -5.07 19.75
C ARG A 289 22.78 -4.11 18.62
N SER A 290 23.71 -3.92 17.69
CA SER A 290 23.55 -3.03 16.53
C SER A 290 24.11 -3.70 15.28
N ASP A 291 23.45 -3.46 14.15
CA ASP A 291 23.85 -3.88 12.81
C ASP A 291 24.90 -2.95 12.18
N ALA A 292 25.21 -1.79 12.79
CA ALA A 292 26.17 -0.83 12.23
C ALA A 292 27.55 -1.43 11.89
N PRO A 293 28.17 -2.29 12.73
CA PRO A 293 29.42 -2.97 12.38
C PRO A 293 29.27 -3.90 11.17
N LEU A 294 28.15 -4.60 11.07
CA LEU A 294 27.83 -5.48 9.95
C LEU A 294 27.65 -4.68 8.65
N VAL A 295 26.90 -3.59 8.69
CA VAL A 295 26.69 -2.70 7.55
C VAL A 295 28.02 -2.13 7.02
N ALA A 296 28.92 -1.74 7.92
CA ALA A 296 30.25 -1.26 7.53
C ALA A 296 31.06 -2.36 6.80
N LEU A 297 31.02 -3.60 7.30
CA LEU A 297 31.66 -4.75 6.67
C LEU A 297 31.06 -5.04 5.29
N LEU A 298 29.74 -5.14 5.18
CA LEU A 298 29.04 -5.43 3.92
C LEU A 298 29.36 -4.36 2.85
N ARG A 299 29.49 -3.09 3.25
CA ARG A 299 29.92 -2.01 2.36
C ARG A 299 31.36 -2.20 1.87
N ALA A 300 32.28 -2.58 2.76
CA ALA A 300 33.68 -2.84 2.38
C ALA A 300 33.79 -4.01 1.40
N LEU A 301 33.07 -5.12 1.67
CA LEU A 301 33.02 -6.28 0.79
C LEU A 301 32.44 -5.92 -0.58
N SER A 302 31.32 -5.20 -0.63
CA SER A 302 30.70 -4.77 -1.88
C SER A 302 31.58 -3.80 -2.68
N ALA A 303 32.36 -2.94 -2.00
CA ALA A 303 33.23 -1.97 -2.66
C ALA A 303 34.49 -2.59 -3.29
N SER A 304 34.88 -3.79 -2.86
CA SER A 304 36.05 -4.49 -3.41
C SER A 304 35.90 -4.87 -4.90
N GLY A 305 34.68 -5.16 -5.34
CA GLY A 305 34.39 -5.71 -6.67
C GLY A 305 34.90 -7.15 -6.90
N SER A 306 35.48 -7.81 -5.90
CA SER A 306 36.01 -9.17 -6.01
C SER A 306 34.90 -10.22 -5.96
N ASP A 307 34.96 -11.22 -6.84
CA ASP A 307 34.05 -12.37 -6.83
C ASP A 307 34.07 -13.13 -5.49
N ALA A 308 35.24 -13.25 -4.86
CA ALA A 308 35.37 -13.95 -3.59
C ALA A 308 34.74 -13.14 -2.44
N ASP A 309 34.96 -11.83 -2.42
CA ASP A 309 34.32 -10.92 -1.46
C ASP A 309 32.79 -10.91 -1.64
N MET A 310 32.30 -10.96 -2.88
CA MET A 310 30.86 -11.05 -3.15
C MET A 310 30.25 -12.39 -2.71
N ARG A 311 31.00 -13.50 -2.79
CA ARG A 311 30.56 -14.79 -2.21
C ARG A 311 30.49 -14.74 -0.70
N VAL A 312 31.47 -14.09 -0.04
CA VAL A 312 31.46 -13.88 1.41
C VAL A 312 30.32 -12.96 1.81
N PHE A 313 30.12 -11.85 1.08
CA PHE A 313 28.99 -10.95 1.24
C PHE A 313 27.67 -11.73 1.19
N SER A 314 27.47 -12.55 0.16
CA SER A 314 26.25 -13.34 0.00
C SER A 314 26.03 -14.31 1.16
N ALA A 315 27.07 -14.98 1.65
CA ALA A 315 26.96 -15.91 2.77
C ALA A 315 26.61 -15.20 4.08
N ILE A 316 27.27 -14.07 4.37
CA ILE A 316 26.97 -13.25 5.56
C ILE A 316 25.55 -12.69 5.48
N TYR A 317 25.13 -12.23 4.30
CA TYR A 317 23.78 -11.73 4.07
C TYR A 317 22.73 -12.84 4.29
N SER A 318 22.98 -14.07 3.86
CA SER A 318 22.11 -15.21 4.16
C SER A 318 22.01 -15.50 5.66
N ILE A 319 23.13 -15.47 6.40
CA ILE A 319 23.12 -15.62 7.87
C ILE A 319 22.33 -14.48 8.51
N GLN A 320 22.52 -13.25 8.04
CA GLN A 320 21.77 -12.09 8.52
C GLN A 320 20.26 -12.28 8.31
N GLN A 321 19.84 -12.65 7.10
CA GLN A 321 18.43 -12.87 6.78
C GLN A 321 17.80 -13.95 7.66
N TYR A 322 18.52 -15.04 7.94
CA TYR A 322 18.05 -16.12 8.80
C TYR A 322 17.78 -15.67 10.25
N HIS A 323 18.57 -14.71 10.76
CA HIS A 323 18.42 -14.16 12.10
C HIS A 323 17.63 -12.85 12.16
N THR A 324 17.13 -12.37 11.01
CA THR A 324 16.32 -11.15 10.92
C THR A 324 14.85 -11.46 11.13
N TYR A 325 14.18 -10.61 11.89
CA TYR A 325 12.74 -10.67 12.13
C TYR A 325 12.11 -9.28 12.03
N GLN A 326 10.79 -9.22 12.00
CA GLN A 326 10.03 -7.98 12.02
C GLN A 326 9.52 -7.73 13.43
N LYS A 327 9.71 -6.51 13.93
CA LYS A 327 9.34 -6.09 15.27
C LYS A 327 8.40 -4.91 15.18
N ALA A 328 7.28 -5.00 15.88
CA ALA A 328 6.37 -3.88 16.03
C ALA A 328 6.97 -2.74 16.85
N ARG A 329 6.81 -1.52 16.35
CA ARG A 329 7.11 -0.28 17.06
C ARG A 329 5.86 0.59 17.08
N TYR A 330 5.43 0.96 18.28
CA TYR A 330 4.32 1.87 18.51
C TYR A 330 4.86 3.21 19.01
N ASP A 331 4.54 4.28 18.29
CA ASP A 331 4.96 5.63 18.64
C ASP A 331 3.75 6.36 19.28
N GLY A 332 3.95 7.00 20.44
CA GLY A 332 2.90 7.73 21.17
C GLY A 332 2.08 6.89 22.16
N ASN A 333 2.68 5.86 22.79
CA ASN A 333 1.99 5.01 23.76
C ASN A 333 0.71 4.34 23.20
N LEU A 334 0.74 3.98 21.91
CA LEU A 334 -0.37 3.28 21.25
C LEU A 334 -0.30 1.75 21.41
N GLN A 335 0.80 1.23 21.96
CA GLN A 335 0.94 -0.20 22.24
C GLN A 335 -0.22 -0.70 23.10
N GLY A 336 -0.78 -1.85 22.72
CA GLY A 336 -1.87 -2.48 23.46
C GLY A 336 -3.23 -1.80 23.35
N THR A 337 -3.37 -0.73 22.56
CA THR A 337 -4.65 -0.06 22.31
C THR A 337 -5.34 -0.57 21.05
N GLN A 338 -6.67 -0.42 20.97
CA GLN A 338 -7.40 -0.78 19.76
C GLN A 338 -6.92 0.03 18.54
N ALA A 339 -6.60 1.31 18.73
CA ALA A 339 -6.03 2.15 17.68
C ALA A 339 -4.67 1.60 17.21
N GLY A 340 -3.78 1.25 18.15
CA GLY A 340 -2.50 0.63 17.86
C GLY A 340 -2.64 -0.70 17.10
N MET A 341 -3.58 -1.56 17.50
CA MET A 341 -3.85 -2.82 16.80
C MET A 341 -4.34 -2.58 15.37
N MET A 342 -5.18 -1.57 15.16
CA MET A 342 -5.65 -1.19 13.83
C MET A 342 -4.50 -0.70 12.94
N LEU A 343 -3.58 0.09 13.51
CA LEU A 343 -2.39 0.55 12.79
C LEU A 343 -1.46 -0.63 12.44
N PHE A 344 -1.28 -1.57 13.36
CA PHE A 344 -0.53 -2.80 13.09
C PHE A 344 -1.17 -3.59 11.96
N TYR A 345 -2.47 -3.89 12.08
CA TYR A 345 -3.20 -4.74 11.15
C TYR A 345 -3.11 -4.21 9.72
N THR A 346 -3.44 -2.94 9.52
CA THR A 346 -3.49 -2.32 8.19
C THR A 346 -2.13 -2.22 7.53
N ASP A 347 -1.07 -2.00 8.31
CA ASP A 347 0.31 -2.02 7.84
C ASP A 347 0.79 -3.44 7.47
N LEU A 348 0.54 -4.42 8.34
CA LEU A 348 0.87 -5.83 8.09
C LEU A 348 0.17 -6.35 6.83
N LEU A 349 -1.13 -6.13 6.72
CA LEU A 349 -1.94 -6.58 5.59
C LEU A 349 -1.44 -6.00 4.28
N ALA A 350 -1.07 -4.71 4.27
CA ALA A 350 -0.52 -4.07 3.08
C ALA A 350 0.77 -4.74 2.60
N LYS A 351 1.67 -5.07 3.54
CA LYS A 351 2.90 -5.80 3.23
C LYS A 351 2.62 -7.21 2.71
N MET A 352 1.68 -7.93 3.33
CA MET A 352 1.30 -9.27 2.88
C MET A 352 0.74 -9.25 1.45
N TRP A 353 -0.16 -8.31 1.14
CA TRP A 353 -0.72 -8.18 -0.20
C TRP A 353 0.31 -7.74 -1.23
N ALA A 354 1.21 -6.83 -0.87
CA ALA A 354 2.29 -6.39 -1.75
C ALA A 354 3.22 -7.54 -2.16
N MET A 355 3.54 -8.45 -1.23
CA MET A 355 4.42 -9.61 -1.47
C MET A 355 3.68 -10.85 -1.97
N ASP A 356 2.35 -10.78 -2.10
CA ASP A 356 1.47 -11.94 -2.30
C ASP A 356 1.77 -13.07 -1.31
N TYR A 357 1.99 -12.71 -0.04
CA TYR A 357 2.37 -13.64 1.02
C TYR A 357 1.30 -14.72 1.15
N ALA A 358 1.73 -15.98 1.00
CA ALA A 358 0.85 -17.15 0.97
C ALA A 358 -0.34 -17.06 -0.03
N GLY A 359 -0.23 -16.25 -1.10
CA GLY A 359 -1.32 -16.04 -2.05
C GLY A 359 -2.48 -15.19 -1.51
N SER A 360 -2.25 -14.43 -0.44
CA SER A 360 -3.30 -13.67 0.27
C SER A 360 -3.78 -12.42 -0.46
N SER A 361 -3.14 -12.03 -1.57
CA SER A 361 -3.47 -10.77 -2.22
C SER A 361 -4.82 -10.80 -2.94
N PRO A 362 -5.61 -9.71 -2.91
CA PRO A 362 -7.02 -9.71 -3.35
C PRO A 362 -7.18 -9.52 -4.87
N LYS A 363 -6.37 -10.19 -5.68
CA LYS A 363 -6.31 -10.02 -7.16
C LYS A 363 -7.65 -10.20 -7.85
N LEU A 364 -8.48 -11.11 -7.33
CA LEU A 364 -9.80 -11.43 -7.89
C LEU A 364 -10.91 -10.52 -7.36
N ALA A 365 -10.73 -9.95 -6.17
CA ALA A 365 -11.75 -9.14 -5.50
C ALA A 365 -11.60 -7.65 -5.80
N ILE A 366 -10.37 -7.16 -5.93
CA ILE A 366 -10.07 -5.78 -6.30
C ILE A 366 -9.62 -5.76 -7.76
N LYS A 367 -10.51 -5.27 -8.62
CA LYS A 367 -10.28 -5.14 -10.06
C LYS A 367 -9.02 -4.32 -10.34
N GLY A 368 -8.10 -4.88 -11.14
CA GLY A 368 -6.82 -4.23 -11.51
C GLY A 368 -5.69 -4.38 -10.48
N PHE A 369 -5.96 -4.94 -9.30
CA PHE A 369 -4.93 -5.12 -8.29
C PHE A 369 -3.85 -6.10 -8.76
N ARG A 370 -2.59 -5.66 -8.69
CA ARG A 370 -1.40 -6.48 -8.97
C ARG A 370 -0.44 -6.38 -7.79
N PRO A 371 -0.04 -7.49 -7.15
CA PRO A 371 1.01 -7.45 -6.13
C PRO A 371 2.33 -7.00 -6.76
N MET A 372 3.27 -6.52 -5.93
CA MET A 372 4.58 -6.09 -6.43
C MET A 372 5.28 -7.21 -7.21
N THR A 373 5.14 -8.46 -6.78
CA THR A 373 5.71 -9.65 -7.42
C THR A 373 5.29 -9.86 -8.87
N GLU A 374 4.19 -9.25 -9.33
CA GLU A 374 3.67 -9.32 -10.70
C GLU A 374 4.00 -8.08 -11.54
N ILE A 375 4.56 -7.02 -10.94
CA ILE A 375 4.90 -5.80 -11.67
C ILE A 375 6.21 -6.01 -12.41
N LEU A 376 6.12 -5.99 -13.74
CA LEU A 376 7.27 -6.07 -14.63
C LEU A 376 8.07 -4.76 -14.60
N ILE A 377 9.38 -4.85 -14.38
CA ILE A 377 10.27 -3.69 -14.35
C ILE A 377 10.87 -3.48 -15.74
N PRO A 378 10.60 -2.36 -16.44
CA PRO A 378 11.22 -2.05 -17.71
C PRO A 378 12.75 -1.95 -17.58
N LYS A 379 13.46 -2.39 -18.63
CA LYS A 379 14.93 -2.46 -18.69
C LYS A 379 15.64 -1.15 -18.31
N LEU A 380 15.05 -0.01 -18.67
CA LEU A 380 15.55 1.31 -18.32
C LEU A 380 15.75 1.51 -16.80
N TYR A 381 14.99 0.79 -15.96
CA TYR A 381 15.03 0.92 -14.50
C TYR A 381 15.92 -0.13 -13.80
N TRP A 382 16.52 -1.08 -14.53
CA TRP A 382 17.25 -2.20 -13.91
C TRP A 382 18.48 -1.76 -13.12
N GLN A 383 19.27 -0.83 -13.67
CA GLN A 383 20.46 -0.31 -12.98
C GLN A 383 20.12 0.43 -11.68
N GLY A 384 18.98 1.13 -11.65
CA GLY A 384 18.50 1.84 -10.47
C GLY A 384 17.91 0.91 -9.40
N TYR A 385 17.26 -0.17 -9.83
CA TYR A 385 16.57 -1.09 -8.93
C TYR A 385 17.51 -1.72 -7.90
N GLY A 386 18.70 -2.21 -8.29
CA GLY A 386 19.65 -2.81 -7.36
C GLY A 386 20.14 -1.85 -6.26
N ARG A 387 20.17 -0.53 -6.54
CA ARG A 387 20.57 0.49 -5.56
C ARG A 387 19.47 0.85 -4.57
N ALA A 388 18.22 0.60 -4.96
CA ALA A 388 17.01 0.99 -4.24
C ALA A 388 16.09 -0.23 -4.02
N ALA A 389 16.67 -1.41 -3.82
CA ALA A 389 15.91 -2.66 -3.76
C ALA A 389 15.00 -2.71 -2.51
N ASN A 390 15.41 -2.05 -1.42
CA ASN A 390 14.62 -2.01 -0.20
C ASN A 390 13.66 -0.83 -0.23
N THR A 391 12.38 -1.16 -0.07
CA THR A 391 11.31 -0.18 -0.05
C THR A 391 10.64 -0.18 1.31
N ARG A 392 10.35 1.04 1.79
CA ARG A 392 9.48 1.27 2.93
C ARG A 392 8.11 1.69 2.44
N LEU A 393 7.09 0.89 2.71
CA LEU A 393 5.70 1.22 2.51
C LEU A 393 5.24 2.08 3.68
N TRP A 394 4.58 3.20 3.38
CA TRP A 394 4.06 4.10 4.38
C TRP A 394 2.60 4.48 4.12
N PHE A 395 1.82 4.52 5.19
CA PHE A 395 0.57 5.26 5.26
C PHE A 395 0.80 6.61 5.93
N GLY A 396 0.13 7.65 5.45
CA GLY A 396 0.21 8.98 6.06
C GLY A 396 -1.00 9.85 5.78
N LEU A 397 -0.99 11.07 6.31
CA LEU A 397 -1.99 12.08 6.00
C LEU A 397 -1.77 12.65 4.59
N LYS A 398 -2.81 12.59 3.76
CA LYS A 398 -2.85 13.15 2.41
C LYS A 398 -3.06 14.66 2.48
N GLN A 399 -2.03 15.43 2.13
CA GLN A 399 -2.02 16.89 2.35
C GLN A 399 -3.07 17.63 1.52
N ASP A 400 -3.38 17.17 0.31
CA ASP A 400 -4.42 17.76 -0.53
C ASP A 400 -5.84 17.30 -0.15
N ALA A 401 -5.97 16.35 0.78
CA ALA A 401 -7.27 15.81 1.20
C ALA A 401 -7.95 16.61 2.33
N PHE A 402 -7.36 17.70 2.80
CA PHE A 402 -8.02 18.59 3.73
C PHE A 402 -7.54 20.04 3.55
N GLU A 403 -8.41 20.98 3.90
CA GLU A 403 -8.10 22.40 3.89
C GLU A 403 -8.66 23.09 5.14
N VAL A 404 -7.93 24.10 5.62
CA VAL A 404 -8.23 24.84 6.84
C VAL A 404 -8.68 26.26 6.50
N TYR A 405 -9.94 26.59 6.76
CA TYR A 405 -10.56 27.89 6.50
C TYR A 405 -10.88 28.59 7.82
N GLY A 406 -9.92 29.35 8.36
CA GLY A 406 -10.07 30.01 9.65
C GLY A 406 -10.24 29.00 10.79
N ASN A 407 -11.43 28.97 11.41
CA ASN A 407 -11.76 28.05 12.49
C ASN A 407 -12.45 26.74 12.03
N LYS A 408 -12.35 26.42 10.74
CA LYS A 408 -13.03 25.31 10.10
C LYS A 408 -12.06 24.50 9.28
N THR A 409 -12.20 23.18 9.29
CA THR A 409 -11.48 22.25 8.41
C THR A 409 -12.49 21.42 7.66
N LEU A 410 -12.24 21.25 6.36
CA LEU A 410 -12.99 20.34 5.51
C LEU A 410 -12.08 19.20 5.06
N PHE A 411 -12.63 17.98 5.04
CA PHE A 411 -11.93 16.78 4.63
C PHE A 411 -12.57 16.20 3.37
N GLN A 412 -11.75 15.79 2.41
CA GLN A 412 -12.17 14.89 1.35
C GLN A 412 -12.52 13.51 1.95
N PRO A 413 -13.29 12.66 1.24
CA PRO A 413 -13.60 11.31 1.71
C PRO A 413 -12.37 10.51 2.13
N THR A 414 -11.28 10.62 1.36
CA THR A 414 -10.02 9.89 1.61
C THR A 414 -8.89 10.84 1.97
N ALA A 415 -8.54 10.84 3.25
CA ALA A 415 -7.45 11.59 3.85
C ALA A 415 -6.18 10.75 4.10
N THR A 416 -6.22 9.45 3.81
CA THR A 416 -5.03 8.60 3.85
C THR A 416 -4.31 8.64 2.52
N ARG A 417 -2.99 8.77 2.56
CA ARG A 417 -2.13 8.49 1.42
C ARG A 417 -1.33 7.21 1.65
N VAL A 418 -1.03 6.52 0.56
CA VAL A 418 -0.08 5.40 0.50
C VAL A 418 1.12 5.85 -0.30
N TYR A 419 2.32 5.69 0.23
CA TYR A 419 3.53 6.10 -0.47
C TYR A 419 4.71 5.19 -0.13
N ALA A 420 5.76 5.27 -0.93
CA ALA A 420 7.02 4.62 -0.62
C ALA A 420 8.17 5.59 -0.57
N ALA A 421 9.14 5.19 0.24
CA ALA A 421 10.50 5.68 0.18
C ALA A 421 11.43 4.51 -0.10
N SER A 422 12.37 4.70 -1.02
CA SER A 422 13.50 3.78 -1.14
C SER A 422 14.41 3.96 0.07
N SER A 423 14.95 2.86 0.56
CA SER A 423 15.97 2.88 1.61
C SER A 423 17.19 2.10 1.16
N ASN A 424 18.37 2.61 1.49
CA ASN A 424 19.60 1.85 1.31
C ASN A 424 19.95 1.21 2.66
N MET A 425 20.00 -0.12 2.70
CA MET A 425 20.43 -0.89 3.87
C MET A 425 21.82 -0.48 4.35
N LEU A 426 22.68 -0.04 3.42
CA LEU A 426 24.02 0.41 3.76
C LEU A 426 24.03 1.82 4.34
N THR A 427 22.96 2.62 4.23
CA THR A 427 22.91 3.99 4.78
C THR A 427 21.53 4.27 5.39
N PRO A 428 21.17 3.59 6.49
CA PRO A 428 19.87 3.77 7.11
C PRO A 428 19.66 5.22 7.57
N GLY A 429 18.46 5.75 7.33
CA GLY A 429 18.01 7.06 7.81
C GLY A 429 18.58 8.30 7.11
N LYS A 430 19.54 8.17 6.17
CA LYS A 430 20.14 9.32 5.49
C LYS A 430 19.42 9.75 4.21
N GLU A 431 18.76 8.84 3.49
CA GLU A 431 18.08 9.19 2.25
C GLU A 431 16.86 8.28 2.02
N GLU A 432 15.67 8.86 2.18
CA GLU A 432 14.44 8.32 1.59
C GLU A 432 14.34 8.90 0.18
N THR A 433 15.04 8.27 -0.78
CA THR A 433 14.99 8.69 -2.20
C THR A 433 13.67 8.26 -2.83
N ALA A 434 13.43 8.71 -4.06
CA ALA A 434 12.29 8.28 -4.85
C ALA A 434 12.19 6.73 -4.86
N PRO A 435 10.98 6.17 -4.73
CA PRO A 435 10.78 4.72 -4.76
C PRO A 435 11.33 4.11 -6.05
N ASN A 436 11.81 2.87 -5.97
CA ASN A 436 12.11 2.10 -7.17
C ASN A 436 10.84 1.94 -8.04
N TYR A 437 11.03 1.65 -9.34
CA TYR A 437 9.92 1.59 -10.29
C TYR A 437 8.77 0.68 -9.83
N GLN A 438 9.08 -0.55 -9.41
CA GLN A 438 8.09 -1.54 -8.97
C GLN A 438 7.23 -1.01 -7.80
N SER A 439 7.89 -0.38 -6.83
CA SER A 439 7.24 0.18 -5.64
C SER A 439 6.44 1.43 -5.96
N LYS A 440 6.95 2.28 -6.86
CA LYS A 440 6.25 3.46 -7.37
C LYS A 440 4.96 3.05 -8.09
N GLU A 441 5.03 2.06 -8.97
CA GLU A 441 3.87 1.53 -9.68
C GLU A 441 2.85 0.93 -8.72
N PHE A 442 3.29 0.04 -7.82
CA PHE A 442 2.41 -0.63 -6.86
C PHE A 442 1.70 0.37 -5.93
N LEU A 443 2.47 1.20 -5.23
CA LEU A 443 1.94 2.07 -4.18
C LEU A 443 1.27 3.31 -4.77
N GLY A 444 1.74 3.79 -5.92
CA GLY A 444 1.05 4.83 -6.66
C GLY A 444 -0.31 4.35 -7.15
N TRP A 445 -0.43 3.11 -7.63
CA TRP A 445 -1.72 2.52 -7.98
C TRP A 445 -2.61 2.36 -6.74
N TRP A 446 -2.06 1.85 -5.63
CA TRP A 446 -2.81 1.71 -4.37
C TRP A 446 -3.35 3.07 -3.89
N ASP A 447 -2.51 4.10 -3.80
CA ASP A 447 -2.92 5.44 -3.34
C ASP A 447 -4.11 6.00 -4.11
N ARG A 448 -4.11 5.82 -5.44
CA ARG A 448 -5.21 6.26 -6.30
C ARG A 448 -6.49 5.43 -6.11
N HIS A 449 -6.35 4.14 -5.79
CA HIS A 449 -7.47 3.20 -5.63
C HIS A 449 -7.81 2.91 -4.17
N TYR A 450 -7.40 3.75 -3.22
CA TYR A 450 -7.56 3.52 -1.78
C TYR A 450 -8.99 3.10 -1.40
N ASP A 451 -10.00 3.75 -1.98
CA ASP A 451 -11.42 3.46 -1.70
C ASP A 451 -11.79 2.01 -2.04
N ALA A 452 -11.23 1.43 -3.11
CA ALA A 452 -11.49 0.04 -3.49
C ALA A 452 -10.92 -0.94 -2.46
N PHE A 453 -9.75 -0.63 -1.89
CA PHE A 453 -9.17 -1.41 -0.79
C PHE A 453 -9.99 -1.27 0.49
N ALA A 454 -10.45 -0.06 0.78
CA ALA A 454 -11.22 0.20 1.98
C ALA A 454 -12.62 -0.42 1.91
N ASP A 455 -13.23 -0.48 0.73
CA ASP A 455 -14.49 -1.20 0.54
C ASP A 455 -14.33 -2.72 0.67
N TYR A 456 -13.20 -3.26 0.21
CA TYR A 456 -12.89 -4.68 0.35
C TYR A 456 -12.51 -5.05 1.80
N GLU A 457 -11.67 -4.23 2.43
CA GLU A 457 -11.21 -4.36 3.82
C GLU A 457 -11.51 -3.08 4.61
N PRO A 458 -12.65 -3.02 5.32
CA PRO A 458 -13.11 -1.84 6.05
C PRO A 458 -12.15 -1.31 7.11
N ALA A 459 -11.16 -2.09 7.55
CA ALA A 459 -10.09 -1.57 8.40
C ALA A 459 -9.35 -0.37 7.76
N TYR A 460 -9.28 -0.28 6.43
CA TYR A 460 -8.72 0.91 5.77
C TYR A 460 -9.67 2.12 5.81
N HIS A 461 -11.00 1.94 5.86
CA HIS A 461 -11.92 3.05 6.16
C HIS A 461 -11.68 3.56 7.59
N ARG A 462 -11.47 2.65 8.54
CA ARG A 462 -11.14 3.01 9.93
C ARG A 462 -9.77 3.69 10.05
N LEU A 463 -8.75 3.21 9.32
CA LEU A 463 -7.45 3.89 9.23
C LEU A 463 -7.60 5.33 8.71
N ASN A 464 -8.47 5.52 7.71
CA ASN A 464 -8.77 6.84 7.18
C ASN A 464 -9.41 7.76 8.22
N GLN A 465 -10.32 7.24 9.05
CA GLN A 465 -10.83 8.00 10.19
C GLN A 465 -9.76 8.31 11.23
N ILE A 466 -8.88 7.36 11.55
CA ILE A 466 -7.76 7.59 12.47
C ILE A 466 -6.87 8.74 11.96
N GLN A 467 -6.58 8.80 10.65
CA GLN A 467 -5.83 9.91 10.04
C GLN A 467 -6.56 11.25 10.22
N LYS A 468 -7.87 11.31 9.94
CA LYS A 468 -8.68 12.53 10.12
C LYS A 468 -8.75 12.97 11.58
N TRP A 469 -8.99 12.06 12.51
CA TRP A 469 -9.00 12.37 13.94
C TRP A 469 -7.64 12.80 14.46
N SER A 470 -6.55 12.20 13.99
CA SER A 470 -5.19 12.67 14.32
C SER A 470 -4.95 14.11 13.86
N CYS A 471 -5.44 14.47 12.67
CA CYS A 471 -5.41 15.83 12.16
C CYS A 471 -6.22 16.79 13.04
N ILE A 472 -7.46 16.42 13.38
CA ILE A 472 -8.35 17.22 14.26
C ILE A 472 -7.69 17.50 15.61
N ILE A 473 -7.22 16.45 16.30
CA ILE A 473 -6.59 16.56 17.62
C ILE A 473 -5.39 17.50 17.57
N LEU A 474 -4.54 17.34 16.55
CA LEU A 474 -3.35 18.15 16.42
C LEU A 474 -3.65 19.61 16.05
N MET A 475 -4.68 19.87 15.23
CA MET A 475 -5.16 21.24 14.97
C MET A 475 -5.64 21.92 16.25
N LEU A 476 -6.40 21.22 17.10
CA LEU A 476 -6.84 21.76 18.38
C LEU A 476 -5.65 22.04 19.30
N LYS A 477 -4.70 21.09 19.40
CA LYS A 477 -3.46 21.26 20.17
C LYS A 477 -2.65 22.48 19.72
N VAL A 478 -2.40 22.63 18.41
CA VAL A 478 -1.64 23.75 17.85
C VAL A 478 -2.37 25.08 18.06
N SER A 479 -3.70 25.05 18.08
CA SER A 479 -4.53 26.23 18.34
C SER A 479 -4.71 26.55 19.83
N GLY A 480 -4.14 25.74 20.73
CA GLY A 480 -4.29 25.90 22.18
C GLY A 480 -5.72 25.67 22.67
N LEU A 481 -6.47 24.79 22.00
CA LEU A 481 -7.87 24.53 22.27
C LEU A 481 -8.08 23.18 22.97
N HIS A 482 -9.04 23.17 23.88
CA HIS A 482 -9.23 22.12 24.91
C HIS A 482 -10.59 21.41 24.81
N GLN A 483 -11.31 21.51 23.69
CA GLN A 483 -12.69 20.99 23.56
C GLN A 483 -12.76 19.46 23.70
N LEU A 484 -11.64 18.74 23.62
CA LEU A 484 -11.57 17.29 23.76
C LEU A 484 -10.92 16.83 25.07
N ASP A 485 -10.67 17.73 26.04
CA ASP A 485 -10.01 17.37 27.32
C ASP A 485 -10.79 16.34 28.13
N PHE A 486 -12.10 16.19 27.91
CA PHE A 486 -12.90 15.12 28.49
C PHE A 486 -12.44 13.69 28.08
N LEU A 487 -11.55 13.56 27.08
CA LEU A 487 -10.94 12.30 26.67
C LEU A 487 -9.70 11.93 27.50
N LEU A 488 -9.12 12.84 28.28
CA LEU A 488 -7.95 12.55 29.12
C LEU A 488 -8.27 11.51 30.20
N ASP A 489 -9.46 11.63 30.79
CA ASP A 489 -9.91 10.76 31.90
C ASP A 489 -10.58 9.47 31.42
N LEU A 490 -10.75 9.29 30.10
CA LEU A 490 -11.37 8.07 29.58
C LEU A 490 -10.38 6.89 29.72
N PRO A 491 -10.78 5.80 30.39
CA PRO A 491 -9.94 4.61 30.46
C PRO A 491 -9.78 4.02 29.05
N VAL A 492 -8.53 3.80 28.65
CA VAL A 492 -8.16 3.17 27.39
C VAL A 492 -7.51 1.83 27.73
N ARG A 493 -7.97 0.75 27.09
CA ARG A 493 -7.34 -0.57 27.19
C ARG A 493 -5.96 -0.53 26.54
N ARG A 494 -4.94 -1.03 27.24
CA ARG A 494 -3.51 -0.97 26.84
C ARG A 494 -2.78 -2.30 26.95
N ASP A 495 -3.53 -3.38 27.11
CA ASP A 495 -3.05 -4.75 27.29
C ASP A 495 -3.46 -5.67 26.13
N ILE A 496 -3.92 -5.11 25.01
CA ILE A 496 -4.26 -5.90 23.83
C ILE A 496 -2.99 -6.46 23.21
N ASP A 497 -2.88 -7.78 23.17
CA ASP A 497 -1.84 -8.46 22.41
C ASP A 497 -2.33 -8.72 20.98
N PHE A 498 -1.56 -8.30 19.96
CA PHE A 498 -2.00 -8.43 18.57
C PHE A 498 -2.13 -9.89 18.12
N GLU A 499 -1.28 -10.80 18.61
CA GLU A 499 -1.35 -12.21 18.25
C GLU A 499 -2.68 -12.82 18.72
N GLN A 500 -3.10 -12.53 19.96
CA GLN A 500 -4.40 -12.97 20.45
C GLN A 500 -5.55 -12.24 19.74
N TRP A 501 -5.45 -10.90 19.62
CA TRP A 501 -6.49 -10.07 19.01
C TRP A 501 -6.79 -10.48 17.56
N SER A 502 -5.76 -10.75 16.76
CA SER A 502 -5.91 -11.13 15.35
C SER A 502 -6.60 -12.49 15.17
N ARG A 503 -6.50 -13.40 16.15
CA ARG A 503 -7.21 -14.70 16.14
C ARG A 503 -8.68 -14.55 16.51
N ASP A 504 -8.99 -13.61 17.41
CA ASP A 504 -10.35 -13.41 17.92
C ASP A 504 -11.24 -12.58 16.99
N VAL A 505 -10.65 -11.85 16.04
CA VAL A 505 -11.41 -11.08 15.05
C VAL A 505 -11.78 -12.00 13.87
N GLU A 506 -12.97 -12.61 13.95
CA GLU A 506 -13.55 -13.53 12.94
C GLU A 506 -13.62 -12.98 11.48
N ARG A 507 -13.31 -11.70 11.26
CA ARG A 507 -13.64 -10.96 10.03
C ARG A 507 -12.46 -10.35 9.28
N LEU A 508 -11.21 -10.69 9.64
CA LEU A 508 -10.05 -10.25 8.87
C LEU A 508 -10.02 -11.01 7.54
N GLN A 509 -10.12 -10.31 6.40
CA GLN A 509 -10.22 -10.92 5.06
C GLN A 509 -8.96 -11.67 4.63
N GLY A 510 -7.84 -11.48 5.35
CA GLY A 510 -6.56 -12.15 5.11
C GLY A 510 -6.22 -13.14 6.21
N ALA A 511 -7.07 -14.14 6.47
CA ALA A 511 -6.81 -15.21 7.44
C ALA A 511 -5.65 -16.13 6.99
N VAL A 512 -4.42 -15.62 7.07
CA VAL A 512 -3.19 -16.36 6.90
C VAL A 512 -2.54 -16.60 8.25
N SER A 513 -1.90 -17.76 8.41
CA SER A 513 -1.12 -18.06 9.61
C SER A 513 0.07 -17.10 9.68
N LEU A 514 0.07 -16.24 10.69
CA LEU A 514 1.15 -15.30 10.93
C LEU A 514 2.26 -15.99 11.73
N PRO A 515 3.54 -15.86 11.32
CA PRO A 515 4.65 -16.53 11.98
C PRO A 515 5.13 -15.71 13.19
N PHE A 516 4.35 -15.64 14.26
CA PHE A 516 4.78 -14.98 15.50
C PHE A 516 5.98 -15.68 16.13
N LEU A 517 6.91 -14.87 16.63
CA LEU A 517 8.07 -15.31 17.40
C LEU A 517 7.85 -15.01 18.87
N ASP A 518 8.47 -15.84 19.71
CA ASP A 518 8.49 -15.62 21.16
C ASP A 518 9.27 -14.34 21.49
N LYS A 519 8.51 -13.27 21.77
CA LYS A 519 9.05 -11.95 22.10
C LYS A 519 9.87 -11.97 23.40
N GLU A 520 9.57 -12.84 24.36
CA GLU A 520 10.33 -12.94 25.61
C GLU A 520 11.73 -13.51 25.37
N LYS A 521 11.83 -14.58 24.56
CA LYS A 521 13.13 -15.15 24.14
C LYS A 521 14.00 -14.12 23.39
N LEU A 522 13.36 -13.23 22.62
CA LEU A 522 14.04 -12.14 21.90
C LEU A 522 14.31 -10.91 22.77
N GLY A 523 13.89 -10.90 24.04
CA GLY A 523 14.03 -9.75 24.95
C GLY A 523 13.22 -8.53 24.50
N ARG A 524 12.07 -8.76 23.88
CA ARG A 524 11.16 -7.75 23.34
C ARG A 524 9.85 -7.69 24.12
N ARG A 525 9.21 -6.52 24.07
CA ARG A 525 7.91 -6.26 24.70
C ARG A 525 6.76 -6.21 23.69
N THR A 526 7.08 -5.97 22.43
CA THR A 526 6.14 -5.89 21.31
C THR A 526 6.22 -7.15 20.48
N GLU A 527 5.21 -7.34 19.65
CA GLU A 527 5.06 -8.49 18.79
C GLU A 527 6.21 -8.58 17.79
N CYS A 528 6.70 -9.80 17.63
CA CYS A 528 7.78 -10.15 16.73
C CYS A 528 7.25 -11.19 15.75
N LEU A 529 7.54 -11.02 14.47
CA LEU A 529 7.15 -11.90 13.38
C LEU A 529 8.42 -12.39 12.70
N SER A 530 8.46 -13.65 12.27
CA SER A 530 9.47 -14.07 11.29
C SER A 530 9.40 -13.17 10.06
N LEU A 531 10.52 -13.04 9.37
CA LEU A 531 10.57 -12.22 8.18
C LEU A 531 9.56 -12.71 7.13
N LEU A 532 8.59 -11.86 6.79
CA LEU A 532 7.65 -12.15 5.73
C LEU A 532 8.36 -12.03 4.38
N GLN A 533 8.32 -13.11 3.61
CA GLN A 533 8.97 -13.22 2.32
C GLN A 533 7.94 -13.49 1.22
N SER A 534 8.14 -12.86 0.06
CA SER A 534 7.38 -13.22 -1.13
C SER A 534 7.71 -14.63 -1.60
N LYS A 535 6.90 -15.20 -2.50
CA LYS A 535 7.40 -16.31 -3.33
C LYS A 535 8.60 -15.80 -4.17
N PRO A 536 9.55 -16.69 -4.54
CA PRO A 536 10.52 -16.35 -5.57
C PRO A 536 9.78 -15.87 -6.82
N HIS A 537 10.19 -14.75 -7.39
CA HIS A 537 9.53 -14.17 -8.56
C HIS A 537 10.58 -13.85 -9.65
N PRO A 538 10.17 -13.71 -10.92
CA PRO A 538 11.06 -13.79 -12.09
C PRO A 538 12.20 -12.77 -12.15
N PHE A 539 12.17 -11.74 -11.30
CA PHE A 539 13.18 -10.70 -11.29
C PHE A 539 14.27 -11.01 -10.25
N LEU A 540 15.48 -11.30 -10.75
CA LEU A 540 16.70 -11.64 -9.97
C LEU A 540 16.60 -12.90 -9.08
N GLY A 541 15.53 -13.68 -9.17
CA GLY A 541 15.33 -14.88 -8.33
C GLY A 541 15.28 -14.59 -6.84
N GLY A 542 15.08 -13.33 -6.47
CA GLY A 542 15.19 -12.83 -5.10
C GLY A 542 13.85 -12.85 -4.37
N TYR A 543 13.96 -12.81 -3.04
CA TYR A 543 12.84 -12.56 -2.14
C TYR A 543 12.66 -11.05 -1.98
N GLY A 544 11.45 -10.56 -2.20
CA GLY A 544 11.10 -9.19 -1.85
C GLY A 544 10.92 -9.09 -0.33
N MET A 545 11.40 -7.99 0.25
CA MET A 545 11.14 -7.63 1.64
C MET A 545 10.62 -6.19 1.67
N ILE A 546 9.53 -5.98 2.41
CA ILE A 546 8.92 -4.67 2.56
C ILE A 546 8.90 -4.31 4.04
N SER A 547 9.41 -3.13 4.37
CA SER A 547 9.36 -2.56 5.72
C SER A 547 8.53 -1.27 5.70
N GLY A 548 8.49 -0.53 6.81
CA GLY A 548 7.74 0.73 6.92
C GLY A 548 6.53 0.61 7.84
N GLY A 549 5.58 1.54 7.74
CA GLY A 549 4.57 1.71 8.79
C GLY A 549 3.48 2.71 8.48
N ILE A 550 2.94 3.31 9.54
CA ILE A 550 1.93 4.34 9.51
C ILE A 550 2.42 5.55 10.29
N THR A 551 2.42 6.70 9.64
CA THR A 551 2.65 7.99 10.30
C THR A 551 1.32 8.73 10.40
N LEU A 552 0.94 9.15 11.61
CA LEU A 552 -0.23 10.00 11.81
C LEU A 552 0.12 11.48 11.56
N ALA A 553 -0.88 12.37 11.62
CA ALA A 553 -0.67 13.80 11.40
C ALA A 553 0.47 14.36 12.26
N THR A 554 1.37 15.13 11.66
CA THR A 554 2.50 15.76 12.35
C THR A 554 2.30 17.27 12.46
N GLN A 555 2.94 17.90 13.44
CA GLN A 555 2.83 19.35 13.65
C GLN A 555 3.26 20.14 12.40
N ALA A 556 4.23 19.61 11.64
CA ALA A 556 4.66 20.21 10.37
C ALA A 556 3.53 20.23 9.33
N ASP A 557 2.78 19.14 9.20
CA ASP A 557 1.65 19.04 8.26
C ASP A 557 0.60 20.11 8.56
N ILE A 558 0.23 20.25 9.84
CA ILE A 558 -0.82 21.17 10.27
C ILE A 558 -0.37 22.63 10.15
N LEU A 559 0.85 22.95 10.58
CA LEU A 559 1.38 24.31 10.50
C LEU A 559 1.54 24.78 9.04
N ALA A 560 1.90 23.87 8.12
CA ALA A 560 1.97 24.20 6.70
C ALA A 560 0.61 24.67 6.17
N LYS A 561 -0.48 23.99 6.53
CA LYS A 561 -1.84 24.36 6.12
C LYS A 561 -2.36 25.63 6.78
N MET A 562 -2.13 25.81 8.08
CA MET A 562 -2.61 26.99 8.81
C MET A 562 -1.92 28.29 8.35
N LYS A 563 -0.65 28.23 7.97
CA LYS A 563 0.12 29.43 7.53
C LYS A 563 -0.34 29.96 6.18
N VAL A 564 -0.61 29.08 5.21
CA VAL A 564 -0.99 29.48 3.84
C VAL A 564 -2.26 30.34 3.85
N ASN A 565 -3.19 30.06 4.78
CA ASN A 565 -4.49 30.71 4.80
C ASN A 565 -4.55 31.94 5.71
N GLY A 566 -3.49 32.24 6.46
CA GLY A 566 -3.38 33.47 7.27
C GLY A 566 -3.02 34.73 6.47
N ALA A 567 -2.55 34.58 5.22
CA ALA A 567 -2.11 35.69 4.36
C ALA A 567 -3.04 35.95 3.15
N GLY A 568 -4.12 35.19 3.00
CA GLY A 568 -5.12 35.40 1.94
C GLY A 568 -6.06 36.56 2.27
N PRO A 569 -6.68 37.20 1.25
CA PRO A 569 -7.63 38.28 1.47
C PRO A 569 -8.69 37.79 2.45
N SER A 570 -9.02 38.61 3.43
CA SER A 570 -10.17 38.43 4.31
C SER A 570 -11.39 38.21 3.42
N ALA A 571 -11.67 36.95 3.10
CA ALA A 571 -12.91 36.55 2.48
C ALA A 571 -13.94 36.94 3.52
N ALA A 572 -14.64 38.05 3.27
CA ALA A 572 -15.86 38.39 3.98
C ALA A 572 -16.61 37.08 4.13
N SER A 573 -16.73 36.59 5.38
CA SER A 573 -17.32 35.27 5.63
C SER A 573 -18.60 35.23 4.82
N PRO A 574 -18.72 34.39 3.77
CA PRO A 574 -19.97 34.28 3.09
C PRO A 574 -20.92 33.80 4.18
N VAL A 575 -21.76 34.71 4.65
CA VAL A 575 -22.90 34.35 5.47
C VAL A 575 -23.70 33.47 4.54
N VAL A 576 -23.52 32.15 4.66
CA VAL A 576 -24.37 31.16 4.00
C VAL A 576 -25.73 31.28 4.70
N ASN A 577 -26.47 32.34 4.35
CA ASN A 577 -27.89 32.48 4.62
C ASN A 577 -28.57 31.41 3.78
N GLY A 578 -28.70 30.18 4.29
CA GLY A 578 -29.40 29.14 3.53
C GLY A 578 -29.23 27.71 4.04
N LEU A 579 -28.15 27.39 4.75
CA LEU A 579 -28.10 26.11 5.47
C LEU A 579 -28.72 26.33 6.86
N PRO A 580 -29.75 25.57 7.25
CA PRO A 580 -30.37 25.68 8.56
C PRO A 580 -29.41 25.07 9.60
N PHE A 581 -28.32 25.77 9.88
CA PHE A 581 -27.55 25.50 11.08
C PHE A 581 -28.31 26.15 12.23
N PRO A 582 -28.74 25.39 13.25
CA PRO A 582 -29.27 25.98 14.46
C PRO A 582 -28.10 26.70 15.15
N VAL A 583 -27.93 27.99 14.85
CA VAL A 583 -27.12 28.87 15.67
C VAL A 583 -27.84 28.91 17.01
N GLY A 584 -27.22 28.29 18.03
CA GLY A 584 -27.79 28.12 19.35
C GLY A 584 -28.41 29.43 19.85
N GLY A 585 -29.72 29.40 20.06
CA GLY A 585 -30.43 30.49 20.70
C GLY A 585 -29.79 30.79 22.05
N ALA A 586 -29.59 32.08 22.33
CA ALA A 586 -29.04 32.56 23.57
C ALA A 586 -29.74 31.88 24.77
N LEU A 587 -28.95 31.18 25.59
CA LEU A 587 -29.37 30.67 26.89
C LEU A 587 -29.88 31.83 27.74
N GLN A 588 -31.20 32.00 27.80
CA GLN A 588 -31.84 32.80 28.83
C GLN A 588 -31.53 32.17 30.18
N LYS A 589 -30.93 32.96 31.08
CA LYS A 589 -30.72 32.60 32.49
C LYS A 589 -32.07 32.30 33.15
N GLY A 590 -32.43 31.02 33.21
CA GLY A 590 -33.52 30.51 34.04
C GLY A 590 -33.00 30.24 35.46
N THR A 591 -33.59 30.94 36.42
CA THR A 591 -33.37 30.81 37.86
C THR A 591 -33.67 29.38 38.32
N MET A 592 -32.70 28.71 38.95
CA MET A 592 -32.90 27.38 39.55
C MET A 592 -33.78 27.50 40.81
N THR A 593 -34.98 26.91 40.75
CA THR A 593 -35.74 26.47 41.91
C THR A 593 -35.40 25.00 42.20
N THR A 594 -35.10 24.72 43.46
CA THR A 594 -34.83 23.40 44.02
C THR A 594 -36.12 22.62 44.24
N GLY A 595 -36.12 21.32 43.94
CA GLY A 595 -37.08 20.37 44.51
C GLY A 595 -37.50 19.23 43.59
N GLY A 596 -37.32 18.00 44.07
CA GLY A 596 -38.08 16.84 43.59
C GLY A 596 -37.25 15.63 43.17
N THR A 597 -36.95 14.76 44.11
CA THR A 597 -36.55 13.36 43.87
C THR A 597 -37.75 12.55 43.38
N PRO A 598 -37.58 11.65 42.39
CA PRO A 598 -38.40 10.44 42.35
C PRO A 598 -37.57 9.14 42.27
N ALA A 599 -38.09 8.14 42.98
CA ALA A 599 -37.64 6.76 43.08
C ALA A 599 -37.97 5.95 41.80
N PRO A 600 -37.42 4.73 41.62
CA PRO A 600 -37.22 4.11 40.31
C PRO A 600 -38.43 3.29 39.85
N ALA A 601 -38.76 3.37 38.57
CA ALA A 601 -39.66 2.44 37.90
C ALA A 601 -38.83 1.34 37.21
N ALA A 602 -39.06 0.10 37.63
CA ALA A 602 -38.56 -1.10 36.96
C ALA A 602 -39.49 -1.43 35.79
N GLU A 603 -38.98 -1.41 34.56
CA GLU A 603 -39.67 -1.95 33.39
C GLU A 603 -39.01 -3.25 32.95
N SER A 604 -39.83 -4.31 32.99
CA SER A 604 -39.55 -5.66 32.50
C SER A 604 -39.51 -5.68 30.97
N VAL A 605 -38.40 -6.16 30.41
CA VAL A 605 -38.25 -6.42 28.96
C VAL A 605 -38.83 -7.81 28.62
N PRO A 606 -39.75 -7.92 27.65
CA PRO A 606 -40.20 -9.22 27.15
C PRO A 606 -39.17 -9.83 26.19
N GLN A 607 -38.72 -11.05 26.49
CA GLN A 607 -37.99 -11.91 25.58
C GLN A 607 -38.96 -12.62 24.63
N THR A 608 -38.96 -12.27 23.35
CA THR A 608 -39.48 -13.14 22.28
C THR A 608 -38.79 -12.83 20.95
N GLY A 609 -38.33 -13.88 20.26
CA GLY A 609 -38.02 -13.82 18.82
C GLY A 609 -36.70 -14.46 18.44
N LYS A 610 -36.69 -15.79 18.32
CA LYS A 610 -35.60 -16.58 17.72
C LYS A 610 -35.71 -16.44 16.18
N PRO A 611 -34.75 -15.86 15.45
CA PRO A 611 -34.81 -15.86 13.99
C PRO A 611 -34.37 -17.22 13.44
N ALA A 612 -35.05 -17.66 12.39
CA ALA A 612 -34.78 -18.88 11.65
C ALA A 612 -33.37 -18.85 11.02
N ALA A 613 -32.69 -19.98 11.07
CA ALA A 613 -31.37 -20.17 10.49
C ALA A 613 -31.44 -20.14 8.95
N GLU A 614 -30.69 -19.22 8.35
CA GLU A 614 -30.33 -19.28 6.92
C GLU A 614 -29.36 -20.45 6.68
N PRO A 615 -29.48 -21.17 5.55
CA PRO A 615 -28.57 -22.26 5.22
C PRO A 615 -27.19 -21.70 4.83
N LEU A 616 -26.17 -22.13 5.58
CA LEU A 616 -24.76 -21.88 5.27
C LEU A 616 -24.40 -22.36 3.85
N PRO A 617 -23.73 -21.54 3.02
CA PRO A 617 -23.17 -22.01 1.76
C PRO A 617 -22.06 -23.02 2.01
N ALA A 618 -21.98 -24.04 1.14
CA ALA A 618 -21.03 -25.13 1.23
C ALA A 618 -19.58 -24.62 1.33
N GLN A 619 -18.85 -25.11 2.34
CA GLN A 619 -17.43 -24.84 2.52
C GLN A 619 -16.64 -25.33 1.28
N PRO A 620 -15.78 -24.50 0.66
CA PRO A 620 -14.88 -24.98 -0.36
C PRO A 620 -13.86 -25.95 0.25
N ALA A 621 -13.55 -27.01 -0.50
CA ALA A 621 -12.59 -28.03 -0.11
C ALA A 621 -11.21 -27.40 0.22
N LYS A 622 -10.62 -27.81 1.34
CA LYS A 622 -9.26 -27.41 1.75
C LYS A 622 -8.27 -27.64 0.61
N PRO A 623 -7.54 -26.62 0.13
CA PRO A 623 -6.46 -26.84 -0.81
C PRO A 623 -5.35 -27.65 -0.12
N ALA A 624 -4.82 -28.64 -0.85
CA ALA A 624 -3.69 -29.44 -0.41
C ALA A 624 -2.48 -28.52 -0.14
N VAL A 625 -1.96 -28.60 1.08
CA VAL A 625 -0.77 -27.87 1.52
C VAL A 625 0.42 -28.38 0.70
N VAL A 626 0.93 -27.54 -0.22
CA VAL A 626 2.23 -27.75 -0.84
C VAL A 626 3.28 -27.34 0.18
N GLY A 627 3.99 -28.33 0.73
CA GLY A 627 5.02 -28.13 1.75
C GLY A 627 6.16 -27.25 1.25
N ALA A 628 6.33 -26.09 1.88
CA ALA A 628 7.65 -25.48 1.98
C ALA A 628 8.50 -26.39 2.88
N SER A 629 9.71 -26.76 2.44
CA SER A 629 10.69 -27.44 3.30
C SER A 629 11.07 -26.51 4.46
N ALA A 630 10.29 -26.58 5.54
CA ALA A 630 10.78 -26.26 6.86
C ALA A 630 11.75 -27.37 7.23
N VAL A 631 13.01 -27.04 7.47
CA VAL A 631 13.88 -27.92 8.28
C VAL A 631 13.22 -27.96 9.67
N PRO A 632 12.75 -29.12 10.15
CA PRO A 632 12.08 -29.16 11.44
C PRO A 632 13.12 -28.89 12.54
N LEU A 633 12.89 -27.85 13.34
CA LEU A 633 13.47 -27.75 14.68
C LEU A 633 12.85 -28.88 15.51
N GLN A 634 13.55 -30.01 15.63
CA GLN A 634 13.27 -30.97 16.69
C GLN A 634 13.79 -30.39 18.01
N ASP A 635 12.88 -29.91 18.84
CA ASP A 635 13.13 -29.63 20.24
C ASP A 635 13.59 -30.90 20.94
N LYS A 636 14.85 -30.91 21.40
CA LYS A 636 15.34 -31.90 22.37
C LYS A 636 15.15 -31.32 23.76
N GLU A 637 14.01 -31.60 24.37
CA GLU A 637 13.88 -31.55 25.82
C GLU A 637 14.51 -32.81 26.47
N ASN A 638 15.21 -32.55 27.57
CA ASN A 638 15.51 -33.45 28.69
C ASN A 638 16.42 -34.67 28.46
N GLY A 639 17.69 -34.48 28.80
CA GLY A 639 18.60 -35.57 29.14
C GLY A 639 19.99 -35.06 29.48
N ALA A 640 20.29 -34.91 30.77
CA ALA A 640 21.63 -34.65 31.29
C ALA A 640 22.55 -35.86 31.04
N GLY A 641 22.95 -36.06 29.78
CA GLY A 641 23.94 -37.03 29.37
C GLY A 641 25.14 -36.30 28.78
N LYS A 642 26.36 -36.65 29.20
CA LYS A 642 27.62 -36.23 28.59
C LYS A 642 27.70 -36.74 27.14
N GLY A 643 26.98 -36.10 26.23
CA GLY A 643 27.02 -36.37 24.80
C GLY A 643 28.25 -35.71 24.18
N LYS A 644 29.07 -36.48 23.47
CA LYS A 644 30.14 -35.96 22.61
C LYS A 644 29.56 -34.85 21.73
N LYS A 645 30.16 -33.65 21.77
CA LYS A 645 29.89 -32.59 20.80
C LYS A 645 30.18 -33.15 19.40
N GLN A 646 29.16 -33.65 18.71
CA GLN A 646 29.24 -33.88 17.28
C GLN A 646 29.39 -32.49 16.66
N ALA A 647 30.60 -32.17 16.18
CA ALA A 647 30.80 -31.01 15.34
C ALA A 647 29.90 -31.20 14.11
N LEU A 648 28.87 -30.36 13.99
CA LEU A 648 28.09 -30.23 12.77
C LEU A 648 29.08 -29.81 11.68
N ARG A 649 29.50 -30.75 10.82
CA ARG A 649 30.23 -30.41 9.61
C ARG A 649 29.21 -29.88 8.61
N LEU A 650 29.04 -28.56 8.56
CA LEU A 650 28.32 -27.89 7.49
C LEU A 650 29.15 -28.02 6.21
N ALA A 651 28.89 -29.06 5.42
CA ALA A 651 29.35 -29.13 4.05
C ALA A 651 28.42 -28.22 3.22
N TRP A 652 28.92 -27.05 2.85
CA TRP A 652 28.19 -26.11 2.00
C TRP A 652 28.24 -26.59 0.55
N GLU A 653 27.47 -27.62 0.24
CA GLU A 653 27.11 -27.92 -1.15
C GLU A 653 26.01 -26.94 -1.54
N LYS A 654 26.21 -26.21 -2.64
CA LYS A 654 25.14 -25.38 -3.19
C LYS A 654 23.97 -26.30 -3.51
N SER A 655 22.77 -25.91 -3.05
CA SER A 655 21.59 -26.69 -3.39
C SER A 655 21.47 -26.76 -4.92
N PRO A 656 21.02 -27.89 -5.48
CA PRO A 656 20.85 -28.03 -6.92
C PRO A 656 19.96 -26.92 -7.53
N GLU A 657 19.04 -26.34 -6.77
CA GLU A 657 18.18 -25.24 -7.18
C GLU A 657 18.99 -23.96 -7.39
N LEU A 658 19.92 -23.65 -6.49
CA LEU A 658 20.83 -22.51 -6.63
C LEU A 658 21.80 -22.68 -7.81
N GLU A 659 22.20 -23.92 -8.11
CA GLU A 659 22.97 -24.24 -9.32
C GLU A 659 22.15 -24.00 -10.60
N ALA A 660 20.86 -24.34 -10.59
CA ALA A 660 19.95 -24.05 -11.70
C ALA A 660 19.76 -22.54 -11.92
N VAL A 661 19.60 -21.77 -10.83
CA VAL A 661 19.59 -20.29 -10.89
C VAL A 661 20.90 -19.75 -11.45
N GLY A 662 22.03 -20.23 -10.95
CA GLY A 662 23.35 -19.83 -11.43
C GLY A 662 23.55 -20.08 -12.93
N LEU A 663 23.07 -21.22 -13.44
CA LEU A 663 23.10 -21.55 -14.86
C LEU A 663 22.29 -20.56 -15.71
N VAL A 664 21.01 -20.32 -15.37
CA VAL A 664 20.17 -19.42 -16.17
C VAL A 664 20.71 -17.99 -16.16
N THR A 665 21.27 -17.53 -15.03
CA THR A 665 21.95 -16.23 -14.96
C THR A 665 23.20 -16.18 -15.83
N ALA A 666 24.02 -17.23 -15.84
CA ALA A 666 25.21 -17.30 -16.70
C ALA A 666 24.84 -17.28 -18.20
N LEU A 667 23.76 -17.98 -18.58
CA LEU A 667 23.21 -17.96 -19.94
C LEU A 667 22.72 -16.57 -20.34
N ALA A 668 21.95 -15.92 -19.47
CA ALA A 668 21.48 -14.55 -19.69
C ALA A 668 22.62 -13.54 -19.84
N ASN A 669 23.70 -13.69 -19.06
CA ASN A 669 24.88 -12.84 -19.14
C ASN A 669 25.69 -13.09 -20.42
N ALA A 670 25.83 -14.34 -20.84
CA ALA A 670 26.55 -14.70 -22.05
C ALA A 670 25.88 -14.20 -23.34
N GLN A 671 24.59 -13.83 -23.30
CA GLN A 671 23.86 -13.25 -24.43
C GLN A 671 24.07 -11.75 -24.65
N GLN A 672 24.74 -11.02 -23.75
CA GLN A 672 24.80 -9.55 -23.75
C GLN A 672 25.37 -8.92 -25.05
N PRO A 673 24.98 -7.67 -25.41
CA PRO A 673 25.07 -7.09 -26.77
C PRO A 673 26.46 -6.97 -27.41
N SER A 674 27.55 -7.18 -26.68
CA SER A 674 28.90 -7.22 -27.25
C SER A 674 29.20 -8.53 -28.00
N ALA A 675 28.36 -9.56 -27.88
CA ALA A 675 28.47 -10.80 -28.64
C ALA A 675 27.62 -10.74 -29.93
N SER A 676 28.10 -10.00 -30.95
CA SER A 676 27.51 -10.00 -32.30
C SER A 676 27.47 -11.38 -32.99
N SER A 677 27.95 -12.44 -32.33
CA SER A 677 28.02 -13.81 -32.83
C SER A 677 27.19 -14.84 -32.04
N GLY A 678 26.37 -14.41 -31.07
CA GLY A 678 25.87 -15.32 -30.02
C GLY A 678 24.41 -15.74 -30.02
N LYS A 679 23.64 -15.62 -31.12
CA LYS A 679 22.32 -16.28 -31.16
C LYS A 679 22.53 -17.78 -31.40
N GLY A 680 22.19 -18.61 -30.41
CA GLY A 680 22.24 -20.07 -30.52
C GLY A 680 23.01 -20.79 -29.44
N GLU A 681 23.15 -22.08 -29.67
CA GLU A 681 23.70 -23.03 -28.69
C GLU A 681 25.18 -22.78 -28.37
N ALA A 682 25.83 -21.87 -29.10
CA ALA A 682 27.15 -21.34 -28.77
C ALA A 682 27.21 -20.74 -27.35
N VAL A 683 26.08 -20.22 -26.83
CA VAL A 683 25.98 -19.71 -25.45
C VAL A 683 26.32 -20.77 -24.40
N PHE A 684 26.04 -22.06 -24.67
CA PHE A 684 26.37 -23.14 -23.75
C PHE A 684 27.89 -23.37 -23.65
N LYS A 685 28.63 -23.12 -24.73
CA LYS A 685 30.10 -23.25 -24.73
C LYS A 685 30.79 -22.18 -23.90
N ALA A 686 30.13 -21.03 -23.72
CA ALA A 686 30.64 -19.93 -22.91
C ALA A 686 30.54 -20.18 -21.39
N ILE A 687 29.91 -21.29 -20.95
CA ILE A 687 29.67 -21.59 -19.53
C ILE A 687 30.48 -22.82 -19.12
N PRO A 688 31.64 -22.65 -18.44
CA PRO A 688 32.55 -23.75 -18.14
C PRO A 688 31.98 -24.87 -17.27
N THR A 689 30.96 -24.57 -16.45
CA THR A 689 30.33 -25.51 -15.52
C THR A 689 29.45 -26.54 -16.21
N ILE A 690 29.07 -26.30 -17.46
CA ILE A 690 28.30 -27.26 -18.27
C ILE A 690 29.21 -28.41 -18.69
N GLN A 691 28.79 -29.64 -18.39
CA GLN A 691 29.45 -30.87 -18.83
C GLN A 691 28.86 -31.36 -20.15
N SER A 692 27.54 -31.40 -20.26
CA SER A 692 26.83 -31.87 -21.45
C SER A 692 25.52 -31.12 -21.65
N VAL A 693 25.13 -30.95 -22.90
CA VAL A 693 23.82 -30.43 -23.29
C VAL A 693 23.17 -31.40 -24.28
N VAL A 694 21.92 -31.79 -24.02
CA VAL A 694 21.12 -32.59 -24.94
C VAL A 694 19.97 -31.74 -25.45
N ARG A 695 19.84 -31.62 -26.77
CA ARG A 695 18.76 -30.87 -27.40
C ARG A 695 17.50 -31.73 -27.42
N VAL A 696 16.46 -31.35 -26.68
CA VAL A 696 15.17 -32.08 -26.63
C VAL A 696 14.24 -31.62 -27.77
N LYS A 697 14.17 -30.29 -27.95
CA LYS A 697 13.42 -29.61 -28.99
C LYS A 697 14.24 -28.43 -29.52
N GLU A 698 14.29 -28.27 -30.83
CA GLU A 698 15.10 -27.24 -31.48
C GLU A 698 14.73 -25.85 -30.95
N TRP A 699 15.75 -25.11 -30.46
CA TRP A 699 15.64 -23.72 -30.01
C TRP A 699 14.68 -23.45 -28.84
N ASP A 700 14.18 -24.49 -28.19
CA ASP A 700 13.15 -24.37 -27.16
C ASP A 700 13.57 -25.08 -25.88
N THR A 701 14.07 -26.32 -25.96
CA THR A 701 14.23 -27.17 -24.76
C THR A 701 15.51 -27.99 -24.77
N TYR A 702 16.21 -27.97 -23.63
CA TYR A 702 17.50 -28.60 -23.43
C TYR A 702 17.55 -29.35 -22.10
N LEU A 703 18.35 -30.42 -22.05
CA LEU A 703 18.82 -31.04 -20.82
C LEU A 703 20.26 -30.62 -20.61
N VAL A 704 20.55 -29.97 -19.48
CA VAL A 704 21.89 -29.48 -19.15
C VAL A 704 22.40 -30.24 -17.93
N LYS A 705 23.60 -30.84 -18.07
CA LYS A 705 24.32 -31.44 -16.95
C LYS A 705 25.41 -30.49 -16.48
N LEU A 706 25.43 -30.19 -15.19
CA LEU A 706 26.50 -29.42 -14.56
C LEU A 706 27.44 -30.34 -13.79
N ALA A 707 28.72 -29.97 -13.72
CA ALA A 707 29.70 -30.72 -12.94
C ALA A 707 29.39 -30.77 -11.44
N THR A 708 28.68 -29.76 -10.94
CA THR A 708 28.26 -29.60 -9.55
C THR A 708 26.99 -30.38 -9.20
N VAL A 709 26.19 -30.80 -10.19
CA VAL A 709 24.91 -31.49 -9.99
C VAL A 709 25.03 -32.96 -10.42
N LYS A 710 25.53 -33.80 -9.51
CA LYS A 710 25.89 -35.20 -9.82
C LYS A 710 24.68 -36.09 -10.14
N GLU A 711 23.59 -35.97 -9.39
CA GLU A 711 22.47 -36.93 -9.45
C GLU A 711 21.27 -36.45 -10.30
N MET A 712 21.22 -35.15 -10.61
CA MET A 712 20.10 -34.54 -11.33
C MET A 712 20.56 -33.89 -12.65
N TRP A 713 19.58 -33.60 -13.49
CA TRP A 713 19.73 -32.80 -14.70
C TRP A 713 18.92 -31.52 -14.59
N ILE A 714 19.32 -30.51 -15.34
CA ILE A 714 18.54 -29.28 -15.46
C ILE A 714 17.77 -29.35 -16.77
N TYR A 715 16.44 -29.34 -16.66
CA TYR A 715 15.54 -29.14 -17.78
C TYR A 715 15.41 -27.63 -18.03
N LEU A 716 16.04 -27.17 -19.11
CA LEU A 716 16.13 -25.78 -19.50
C LEU A 716 15.18 -25.51 -20.68
N SER A 717 14.27 -24.55 -20.52
CA SER A 717 13.40 -24.04 -21.59
C SER A 717 13.76 -22.60 -21.92
N ILE A 718 13.73 -22.24 -23.19
CA ILE A 718 14.03 -20.91 -23.71
C ILE A 718 12.74 -20.29 -24.21
N ASN A 719 12.37 -19.12 -23.68
CA ASN A 719 11.13 -18.41 -23.99
C ASN A 719 9.84 -19.28 -23.86
N PRO A 720 9.65 -20.04 -22.77
CA PRO A 720 8.47 -20.90 -22.66
C PRO A 720 7.17 -20.07 -22.55
N ALA A 721 6.07 -20.62 -23.06
CA ALA A 721 4.75 -20.01 -22.95
C ALA A 721 4.25 -19.94 -21.49
N GLN A 722 4.65 -20.89 -20.64
CA GLN A 722 4.30 -20.98 -19.22
C GLN A 722 5.57 -20.89 -18.39
N VAL A 723 5.98 -19.66 -18.07
CA VAL A 723 7.20 -19.38 -17.32
C VAL A 723 7.07 -19.83 -15.85
N ASP A 724 5.86 -19.94 -15.31
CA ASP A 724 5.61 -20.20 -13.88
C ASP A 724 5.91 -21.63 -13.40
N ASP A 725 6.02 -22.58 -14.32
CA ASP A 725 6.34 -23.98 -14.02
C ASP A 725 7.83 -24.21 -13.68
N TYR A 726 8.64 -23.15 -13.70
CA TYR A 726 10.09 -23.21 -13.55
C TYR A 726 10.56 -22.43 -12.33
N PRO A 727 11.24 -23.05 -11.36
CA PRO A 727 11.73 -22.37 -10.15
C PRO A 727 12.92 -21.43 -10.43
N ALA A 728 13.73 -21.68 -11.46
CA ALA A 728 14.87 -20.84 -11.83
C ALA A 728 14.60 -20.11 -13.16
N LYS A 729 14.78 -18.78 -13.19
CA LYS A 729 14.48 -17.93 -14.36
C LYS A 729 15.50 -16.80 -14.47
N ALA A 730 15.97 -16.51 -15.68
CA ALA A 730 16.78 -15.32 -15.95
C ALA A 730 16.64 -14.88 -17.42
N ALA A 731 16.82 -13.59 -17.69
CA ALA A 731 16.78 -13.05 -19.05
C ALA A 731 17.89 -12.02 -19.25
N GLY A 732 18.43 -11.93 -20.46
CA GLY A 732 19.41 -10.89 -20.80
C GLY A 732 18.80 -9.48 -20.82
N SER A 733 19.64 -8.44 -20.73
CA SER A 733 19.18 -7.06 -20.54
C SER A 733 18.80 -6.29 -21.81
N PHE A 734 18.77 -6.92 -23.00
CA PHE A 734 18.38 -6.28 -24.28
C PHE A 734 17.07 -6.88 -24.83
N LYS A 735 16.29 -6.11 -25.62
CA LYS A 735 14.88 -6.39 -25.93
C LYS A 735 14.64 -7.77 -26.57
N GLU A 736 15.62 -8.29 -27.28
CA GLU A 736 15.60 -9.57 -28.00
C GLU A 736 16.28 -10.72 -27.23
N ALA A 737 16.62 -10.52 -25.96
CA ALA A 737 17.28 -11.53 -25.15
C ALA A 737 16.32 -12.66 -24.81
N ASP A 738 16.84 -13.88 -24.78
CA ASP A 738 16.06 -15.04 -24.41
C ASP A 738 15.78 -15.06 -22.90
N ILE A 739 14.62 -15.59 -22.55
CA ILE A 739 14.23 -15.94 -21.19
C ILE A 739 14.61 -17.39 -20.97
N PHE A 740 15.60 -17.63 -20.13
CA PHE A 740 16.02 -18.95 -19.71
C PHE A 740 15.26 -19.38 -18.46
N CYS A 741 14.54 -20.49 -18.55
CA CYS A 741 13.79 -21.08 -17.45
C CYS A 741 14.32 -22.48 -17.16
N ALA A 742 14.58 -22.81 -15.91
CA ALA A 742 15.19 -24.07 -15.51
C ALA A 742 14.43 -24.73 -14.36
N LYS A 743 14.31 -26.05 -14.42
CA LYS A 743 13.88 -26.91 -13.31
C LYS A 743 14.76 -28.15 -13.21
N LEU A 744 14.85 -28.71 -12.02
CA LEU A 744 15.59 -29.96 -11.80
C LEU A 744 14.71 -31.14 -12.19
N ILE A 745 15.32 -32.13 -12.82
CA ILE A 745 14.70 -33.42 -13.13
C ILE A 745 15.65 -34.56 -12.77
N SER A 746 15.09 -35.73 -12.51
CA SER A 746 15.87 -36.94 -12.21
C SER A 746 16.64 -37.45 -13.44
N ALA A 747 17.68 -38.26 -13.22
CA ALA A 747 18.41 -38.92 -14.32
C ALA A 747 17.49 -39.80 -15.18
N ALA A 748 16.55 -40.55 -14.56
CA ALA A 748 15.60 -41.39 -15.29
C ALA A 748 14.64 -40.57 -16.19
N GLU A 749 14.18 -39.42 -15.71
CA GLU A 749 13.37 -38.51 -16.53
C GLU A 749 14.18 -37.88 -17.67
N ALA A 750 15.44 -37.53 -17.42
CA ALA A 750 16.36 -37.02 -18.42
C ALA A 750 16.60 -38.06 -19.53
N ASP A 751 16.87 -39.32 -19.16
CA ASP A 751 17.07 -40.42 -20.11
C ASP A 751 15.83 -40.64 -20.98
N ARG A 752 14.63 -40.62 -20.36
CA ARG A 752 13.35 -40.71 -21.07
C ARG A 752 13.17 -39.56 -22.08
N LEU A 753 13.55 -38.33 -21.70
CA LEU A 753 13.45 -37.16 -22.58
C LEU A 753 14.54 -37.15 -23.68
N ALA A 754 15.68 -37.81 -23.44
CA ALA A 754 16.83 -37.86 -24.35
C ALA A 754 16.75 -38.97 -25.43
N GLN A 755 15.83 -39.93 -25.31
CA GLN A 755 15.70 -41.03 -26.28
C GLN A 755 15.48 -40.51 -27.71
N GLY A 756 16.41 -40.87 -28.62
CA GLY A 756 16.38 -40.47 -30.04
C GLY A 756 16.74 -39.01 -30.31
N LYS A 757 17.36 -38.30 -29.37
CA LYS A 757 17.68 -36.86 -29.47
C LYS A 757 19.15 -36.59 -29.75
N VAL A 758 19.44 -35.38 -30.26
CA VAL A 758 20.79 -34.94 -30.62
C VAL A 758 21.55 -34.49 -29.38
N VAL A 759 22.69 -35.11 -29.13
CA VAL A 759 23.63 -34.70 -28.08
C VAL A 759 24.55 -33.63 -28.65
N LEU A 760 24.59 -32.47 -28.00
CA LEU A 760 25.49 -31.39 -28.37
C LEU A 760 26.81 -31.63 -27.63
N GLY A 761 27.83 -32.07 -28.36
CA GLY A 761 29.18 -32.19 -27.85
C GLY A 761 29.74 -30.82 -27.45
N LYS A 762 30.67 -30.80 -26.50
CA LYS A 762 31.42 -29.59 -26.13
C LYS A 762 32.13 -28.99 -27.34
#